data_AF-A0A7C6AJQ4-F1
#
_entry.id   AF-A0A7C6AJQ4-F1
#
_cell.length_a   1.000
_cell.length_b   1.000
_cell.length_c   1.000
_cell.angle_alpha   90.00
_cell.angle_beta   90.00
_cell.angle_gamma   90.00
#
_symmetry.space_group_name_H-M   'P 1'
#
loop_
_entity.id
_entity.type
_entity.pdbx_description
1 polymer ?
#
loop_
_entity_poly.entity_id
_entity_poly.type
_entity_poly.pdbx_seq_one_letter_code
_entity_poly.pdbx_strand_id
1 'polypeptide(L)'
;MKISKGIFLLILAITIFGLYSPAWKYQFIWDDKVLFEDNPLFTENQPLSSALTTSYFRQQVGLHSVDFYYRPVLMLSFWLENKLWGIHPFALRLVNLIIFFCGLAAWYFFFKARYDIGSFPEIVVILFALFPFHVDNIVWVVGRGDLLVILFSGLCFLSLDRYVRQKRPKFLFWAWLFFTLGLFSKEAVMFFWPVFVVAEYSFRKKINLFFHGGNSLSIVAYFLIKGPLLHIRNIPYAWPQDIISSGIIGAIGYYARAVVFPFTGPRFVTQTELASLPLIMGGAFALLALILVVLLPRKRQPALLPASLLFVFLGGHSLLAFSRLFPYRAYARYTVIPALAFFWLVAQEVCRLKEKPRSAVTSVILILFIPRVVSLTRDYRHEIIFWQRAAEANSADTYARFQLASAFFQQKDYIDAELVLNQTLFMKMPREVALLISLLYSDLELTRANYDNVFRWLNSIESLVQQPGYQLVGYMQFYLRGKRAAALISLGRFNEAEKLLGENKNIYPKVKETYRELYSLYLGQEKWAEAAALELVMKQLFPGSFNSLSTKMIEDHFLNYGPEQKISFYEFHRNYSRAIELLEGQGDVASLPEEKIGLLARLYLKNGQPERARELVNLWSERNKPAASFFNKIGFVYLNEFCRVREAFDYFQKSLELDKNQMEIRYIIMRLTETYLKRLKPVWPEEKKIGLPD
;
A
#
# COMPACT_ATOMS: atom_id res chain seq x y z
N MET A 1 -42.32 -16.19 -6.29
CA MET A 1 -42.48 -15.78 -7.71
C MET A 1 -41.21 -16.12 -8.51
N LYS A 2 -41.28 -16.73 -9.71
CA LYS A 2 -40.07 -17.02 -10.53
C LYS A 2 -39.62 -15.76 -11.27
N ILE A 3 -38.62 -15.05 -10.73
CA ILE A 3 -37.97 -13.91 -11.40
C ILE A 3 -37.29 -14.40 -12.69
N SER A 4 -37.40 -13.64 -13.79
CA SER A 4 -36.72 -13.99 -15.04
C SER A 4 -35.20 -13.80 -14.91
N LYS A 5 -34.42 -14.57 -15.68
CA LYS A 5 -32.94 -14.51 -15.64
C LYS A 5 -32.43 -13.09 -15.90
N GLY A 6 -33.05 -12.38 -16.85
CA GLY A 6 -32.71 -11.00 -17.19
C GLY A 6 -33.05 -10.02 -16.07
N ILE A 7 -34.23 -10.15 -15.45
CA ILE A 7 -34.63 -9.28 -14.34
C ILE A 7 -33.72 -9.48 -13.12
N PHE A 8 -33.36 -10.72 -12.77
CA PHE A 8 -32.42 -10.97 -11.67
C PHE A 8 -31.05 -10.34 -11.92
N LEU A 9 -30.48 -10.53 -13.12
CA LEU A 9 -29.19 -9.94 -13.48
C LEU A 9 -29.23 -8.40 -13.52
N LEU A 10 -30.34 -7.80 -13.95
CA LEU A 10 -30.54 -6.35 -13.93
C LEU A 10 -30.61 -5.81 -12.49
N ILE A 11 -31.38 -6.45 -11.61
CA ILE A 11 -31.45 -6.09 -10.18
C ILE A 11 -30.06 -6.23 -9.53
N LEU A 12 -29.34 -7.31 -9.83
CA LEU A 12 -27.98 -7.56 -9.32
C LEU A 12 -27.01 -6.46 -9.78
N ALA A 13 -27.05 -6.07 -11.06
CA ALA A 13 -26.25 -4.96 -11.59
C ALA A 13 -26.57 -3.64 -10.90
N ILE A 14 -27.85 -3.24 -10.85
CA ILE A 14 -28.29 -1.99 -10.19
C ILE A 14 -27.86 -1.96 -8.72
N THR A 15 -28.02 -3.07 -8.00
CA THR A 15 -27.65 -3.18 -6.58
C THR A 15 -26.16 -2.99 -6.39
N ILE A 16 -25.32 -3.72 -7.12
CA ILE A 16 -23.85 -3.68 -6.96
C ILE A 16 -23.31 -2.31 -7.40
N PHE A 17 -23.67 -1.83 -8.59
CA PHE A 17 -23.15 -0.56 -9.11
C PHE A 17 -23.63 0.63 -8.27
N GLY A 18 -24.87 0.60 -7.77
CA GLY A 18 -25.37 1.60 -6.82
C GLY A 18 -24.60 1.59 -5.50
N LEU A 19 -24.40 0.41 -4.90
CA LEU A 19 -23.71 0.24 -3.60
C LEU A 19 -22.25 0.73 -3.62
N TYR A 20 -21.54 0.50 -4.73
CA TYR A 20 -20.15 0.91 -4.91
C TYR A 20 -19.98 2.30 -5.58
N SER A 21 -21.07 2.97 -5.97
CA SER A 21 -21.00 4.30 -6.61
C SER A 21 -20.23 5.38 -5.83
N PRO A 22 -20.18 5.42 -4.48
CA PRO A 22 -19.33 6.38 -3.77
C PRO A 22 -17.83 6.22 -4.08
N ALA A 23 -17.38 5.00 -4.40
CA ALA A 23 -15.98 4.69 -4.64
C ALA A 23 -15.41 5.28 -5.94
N TRP A 24 -16.27 5.78 -6.82
CA TRP A 24 -15.89 6.44 -8.08
C TRP A 24 -15.02 7.67 -7.87
N LYS A 25 -15.12 8.35 -6.71
CA LYS A 25 -14.39 9.58 -6.39
C LYS A 25 -13.22 9.39 -5.42
N TYR A 26 -12.88 8.16 -5.03
CA TYR A 26 -11.83 7.92 -4.04
C TYR A 26 -10.43 8.00 -4.67
N GLN A 27 -9.44 8.47 -3.92
CA GLN A 27 -8.05 8.47 -4.36
C GLN A 27 -7.47 7.04 -4.47
N PHE A 28 -6.28 6.91 -5.06
CA PHE A 28 -5.46 5.71 -4.88
C PHE A 28 -4.88 5.69 -3.46
N ILE A 29 -4.70 4.50 -2.90
CA ILE A 29 -4.12 4.29 -1.57
C ILE A 29 -3.12 3.13 -1.61
N TRP A 30 -2.06 3.22 -0.80
CA TRP A 30 -1.08 2.16 -0.59
C TRP A 30 -0.58 1.52 -1.92
N ASP A 31 -0.73 0.21 -2.09
CA ASP A 31 -0.31 -0.52 -3.30
C ASP A 31 -0.89 0.05 -4.62
N ASP A 32 -2.03 0.76 -4.62
CA ASP A 32 -2.56 1.36 -5.86
C ASP A 32 -1.63 2.48 -6.35
N LYS A 33 -1.12 3.34 -5.44
CA LYS A 33 -0.16 4.41 -5.81
C LYS A 33 1.12 3.80 -6.37
N VAL A 34 1.70 2.86 -5.63
CA VAL A 34 2.91 2.14 -6.04
C VAL A 34 2.75 1.44 -7.38
N LEU A 35 1.58 0.81 -7.63
CA LEU A 35 1.36 0.11 -8.89
C LEU A 35 1.22 1.08 -10.08
N PHE A 36 0.55 2.23 -9.91
CA PHE A 36 0.15 3.08 -11.04
C PHE A 36 0.97 4.37 -11.20
N GLU A 37 1.46 4.96 -10.11
CA GLU A 37 2.20 6.22 -10.08
C GLU A 37 3.72 6.00 -10.16
N ASP A 38 4.24 4.90 -9.63
CA ASP A 38 5.68 4.60 -9.60
C ASP A 38 6.16 3.62 -10.69
N ASN A 39 5.29 2.73 -11.19
CA ASN A 39 5.71 1.64 -12.07
C ASN A 39 5.96 2.11 -13.53
N PRO A 40 7.16 1.85 -14.11
CA PRO A 40 7.47 2.19 -15.51
C PRO A 40 6.50 1.63 -16.55
N LEU A 41 5.79 0.52 -16.27
CA LEU A 41 4.82 -0.04 -17.21
C LEU A 41 3.65 0.93 -17.52
N PHE A 42 3.32 1.84 -16.59
CA PHE A 42 2.23 2.80 -16.76
C PHE A 42 2.72 4.24 -16.94
N THR A 43 3.87 4.59 -16.34
CA THR A 43 4.46 5.94 -16.43
C THR A 43 5.31 6.17 -17.69
N GLU A 44 5.74 5.10 -18.37
CA GLU A 44 6.49 5.17 -19.62
C GLU A 44 5.72 4.52 -20.77
N ASN A 45 6.07 4.87 -22.01
CA ASN A 45 5.46 4.30 -23.22
C ASN A 45 6.01 2.90 -23.56
N GLN A 46 5.88 1.97 -22.60
CA GLN A 46 6.33 0.59 -22.71
C GLN A 46 5.43 -0.23 -23.67
N PRO A 47 6.01 -1.14 -24.49
CA PRO A 47 5.26 -1.96 -25.43
C PRO A 47 4.40 -3.01 -24.71
N LEU A 48 3.41 -3.56 -25.44
CA LEU A 48 2.48 -4.59 -24.92
C LEU A 48 3.20 -5.83 -24.35
N SER A 49 4.31 -6.24 -24.98
CA SER A 49 5.15 -7.36 -24.53
C SER A 49 5.77 -7.13 -23.15
N SER A 50 5.88 -5.88 -22.69
CA SER A 50 6.31 -5.60 -21.32
C SER A 50 5.34 -6.22 -20.31
N ALA A 51 4.03 -6.21 -20.52
CA ALA A 51 3.08 -6.85 -19.58
C ALA A 51 3.30 -8.38 -19.40
N LEU A 52 3.93 -9.04 -20.37
CA LEU A 52 4.25 -10.48 -20.35
C LEU A 52 5.64 -10.79 -19.76
N THR A 53 6.53 -9.80 -19.68
CA THR A 53 7.91 -9.92 -19.18
C THR A 53 8.14 -9.12 -17.90
N THR A 54 7.11 -8.43 -17.42
CA THR A 54 7.10 -7.59 -16.22
C THR A 54 6.49 -8.37 -15.07
N SER A 55 7.14 -8.29 -13.91
CA SER A 55 6.58 -8.74 -12.65
C SER A 55 5.57 -7.70 -12.13
N TYR A 56 4.64 -8.11 -11.27
CA TYR A 56 3.50 -7.31 -10.81
C TYR A 56 3.89 -5.92 -10.24
N PHE A 57 4.84 -5.88 -9.32
CA PHE A 57 5.51 -4.68 -8.79
C PHE A 57 6.96 -4.64 -9.29
N ARG A 58 7.18 -4.36 -10.58
CA ARG A 58 8.54 -4.35 -11.20
C ARG A 58 9.56 -3.51 -10.44
N GLN A 59 9.09 -2.41 -9.86
CA GLN A 59 9.77 -1.58 -8.87
C GLN A 59 8.71 -1.09 -7.87
N GLN A 60 8.40 -1.89 -6.84
CA GLN A 60 8.26 -1.25 -5.52
C GLN A 60 9.60 -0.54 -5.28
N VAL A 61 9.59 0.76 -4.97
CA VAL A 61 10.83 1.55 -4.83
C VAL A 61 11.65 1.00 -3.68
N GLY A 62 12.48 0.02 -4.04
CA GLY A 62 13.33 -0.69 -3.13
C GLY A 62 12.68 -1.77 -2.26
N LEU A 63 12.94 -3.04 -2.57
CA LEU A 63 12.98 -4.15 -1.60
C LEU A 63 13.85 -5.31 -2.14
N HIS A 64 15.04 -4.94 -2.65
CA HIS A 64 15.71 -5.59 -3.79
C HIS A 64 14.85 -5.59 -5.06
N SER A 65 15.47 -5.91 -6.19
CA SER A 65 14.81 -6.22 -7.47
C SER A 65 14.12 -7.60 -7.45
N VAL A 66 13.41 -7.92 -6.37
CA VAL A 66 12.79 -9.23 -6.15
C VAL A 66 11.30 -9.07 -5.92
N ASP A 67 10.59 -8.99 -7.04
CA ASP A 67 9.16 -9.26 -7.05
C ASP A 67 8.92 -10.78 -6.91
N PHE A 68 7.83 -11.14 -6.24
CA PHE A 68 7.40 -12.52 -6.05
C PHE A 68 6.19 -12.91 -6.90
N TYR A 69 5.58 -11.97 -7.63
CA TYR A 69 4.32 -12.16 -8.34
C TYR A 69 4.49 -11.98 -9.84
N TYR A 70 4.04 -12.98 -10.60
CA TYR A 70 3.96 -12.94 -12.05
C TYR A 70 2.50 -13.09 -12.46
N ARG A 71 1.86 -11.99 -12.85
CA ARG A 71 0.42 -11.94 -13.13
C ARG A 71 0.14 -11.23 -14.46
N PRO A 72 0.64 -11.75 -15.59
CA PRO A 72 0.64 -11.03 -16.86
C PRO A 72 -0.77 -10.73 -17.40
N VAL A 73 -1.78 -11.57 -17.14
CA VAL A 73 -3.18 -11.28 -17.57
C VAL A 73 -3.77 -10.11 -16.75
N LEU A 74 -3.41 -10.01 -15.47
CA LEU A 74 -3.79 -8.88 -14.62
C LEU A 74 -3.08 -7.59 -15.06
N MET A 75 -1.76 -7.64 -15.30
CA MET A 75 -0.98 -6.50 -15.79
C MET A 75 -1.43 -6.03 -17.18
N LEU A 76 -1.74 -6.99 -18.08
CA LEU A 76 -2.32 -6.72 -19.39
C LEU A 76 -3.67 -6.00 -19.29
N SER A 77 -4.53 -6.38 -18.33
CA SER A 77 -5.81 -5.69 -18.12
C SER A 77 -5.62 -4.22 -17.75
N PHE A 78 -4.66 -3.90 -16.87
CA PHE A 78 -4.35 -2.52 -16.49
C PHE A 78 -3.66 -1.73 -17.62
N TRP A 79 -2.74 -2.37 -18.36
CA TRP A 79 -2.03 -1.73 -19.47
C TRP A 79 -2.99 -1.35 -20.60
N LEU A 80 -3.97 -2.22 -20.90
CA LEU A 80 -4.96 -1.95 -21.94
C LEU A 80 -5.82 -0.73 -21.58
N GLU A 81 -6.24 -0.60 -20.33
CA GLU A 81 -6.96 0.59 -19.85
C GLU A 81 -6.12 1.86 -19.95
N ASN A 82 -4.84 1.79 -19.55
CA ASN A 82 -3.94 2.94 -19.68
C ASN A 82 -3.82 3.42 -21.13
N LYS A 83 -3.85 2.50 -22.11
CA LYS A 83 -3.83 2.86 -23.54
C LYS A 83 -5.16 3.30 -24.13
N LEU A 84 -6.29 2.88 -23.56
CA LEU A 84 -7.62 3.25 -24.07
C LEU A 84 -8.14 4.57 -23.47
N TRP A 85 -7.85 4.86 -22.20
CA TRP A 85 -8.36 6.04 -21.49
C TRP A 85 -7.46 6.55 -20.35
N GLY A 86 -6.23 6.05 -20.23
CA GLY A 86 -5.30 6.44 -19.16
C GLY A 86 -5.62 5.80 -17.80
N ILE A 87 -4.68 5.90 -16.85
CA ILE A 87 -4.93 5.51 -15.46
C ILE A 87 -5.86 6.54 -14.79
N HIS A 88 -7.11 6.15 -14.60
CA HIS A 88 -8.12 6.96 -13.89
C HIS A 88 -8.82 6.12 -12.80
N PRO A 89 -8.87 6.58 -11.52
CA PRO A 89 -9.46 5.82 -10.41
C PRO A 89 -10.91 5.40 -10.64
N PHE A 90 -11.69 6.23 -11.35
CA PHE A 90 -13.06 5.91 -11.74
C PHE A 90 -13.13 4.71 -12.68
N ALA A 91 -12.42 4.77 -13.81
CA ALA A 91 -12.49 3.75 -14.86
C ALA A 91 -12.00 2.40 -14.37
N LEU A 92 -10.88 2.37 -13.64
CA LEU A 92 -10.31 1.15 -13.07
C LEU A 92 -11.27 0.42 -12.12
N ARG A 93 -12.00 1.17 -11.28
CA ARG A 93 -13.02 0.60 -10.38
C ARG A 93 -14.30 0.21 -11.11
N LEU A 94 -14.68 0.94 -12.15
CA LEU A 94 -15.80 0.58 -13.02
C LEU A 94 -15.51 -0.76 -13.73
N VAL A 95 -14.31 -0.95 -14.27
CA VAL A 95 -13.88 -2.23 -14.86
C VAL A 95 -13.80 -3.35 -13.82
N ASN A 96 -13.34 -3.08 -12.59
CA ASN A 96 -13.42 -4.04 -11.48
C ASN A 96 -14.87 -4.53 -11.25
N LEU A 97 -15.83 -3.60 -11.18
CA LEU A 97 -17.25 -3.93 -11.02
C LEU A 97 -17.82 -4.72 -12.21
N ILE A 98 -17.42 -4.40 -13.44
CA ILE A 98 -17.82 -5.15 -14.64
C ILE A 98 -17.26 -6.58 -14.60
N ILE A 99 -15.98 -6.77 -14.26
CA ILE A 99 -15.34 -8.10 -14.10
C ILE A 99 -16.08 -8.91 -13.02
N PHE A 100 -16.35 -8.29 -11.87
CA PHE A 100 -17.08 -8.92 -10.77
C PHE A 100 -18.50 -9.35 -11.19
N PHE A 101 -19.26 -8.46 -11.82
CA PHE A 101 -20.60 -8.76 -12.33
C PHE A 101 -20.60 -9.89 -13.36
N CYS A 102 -19.66 -9.88 -14.32
CA CYS A 102 -19.50 -10.97 -15.29
C CYS A 102 -19.17 -12.30 -14.62
N GLY A 103 -18.37 -12.29 -13.55
CA GLY A 103 -18.06 -13.49 -12.77
C GLY A 103 -19.27 -14.01 -11.99
N LEU A 104 -20.04 -13.12 -11.35
CA LEU A 104 -21.31 -13.46 -10.71
C LEU A 104 -22.31 -14.04 -11.71
N ALA A 105 -22.39 -13.50 -12.93
CA ALA A 105 -23.23 -14.03 -13.99
C ALA A 105 -22.78 -15.42 -14.46
N ALA A 106 -21.47 -15.66 -14.61
CA ALA A 106 -20.93 -16.97 -14.95
C ALA A 106 -21.29 -18.04 -13.89
N TRP A 107 -21.11 -17.71 -12.60
CA TRP A 107 -21.52 -18.57 -11.49
C TRP A 107 -23.05 -18.75 -11.41
N TYR A 108 -23.84 -17.70 -11.66
CA TYR A 108 -25.30 -17.79 -11.76
C TYR A 108 -25.74 -18.81 -12.80
N PHE A 109 -25.20 -18.74 -14.02
CA PHE A 109 -25.54 -19.69 -15.08
C PHE A 109 -25.06 -21.12 -14.78
N PHE A 110 -23.90 -21.29 -14.12
CA PHE A 110 -23.45 -22.60 -13.64
C PHE A 110 -24.43 -23.19 -12.62
N PHE A 111 -24.82 -22.43 -11.60
CA PHE A 111 -25.79 -22.88 -10.60
C PHE A 111 -27.16 -23.16 -11.24
N LYS A 112 -27.65 -22.31 -12.15
CA LYS A 112 -28.94 -22.49 -12.85
C LYS A 112 -28.95 -23.71 -13.78
N ALA A 113 -27.79 -24.13 -14.29
CA ALA A 113 -27.68 -25.39 -15.02
C ALA A 113 -27.69 -26.59 -14.06
N ARG A 114 -26.94 -26.54 -12.96
CA ARG A 114 -26.66 -27.70 -12.09
C ARG A 114 -27.72 -27.98 -11.02
N TYR A 115 -28.49 -26.98 -10.60
CA TYR A 115 -29.45 -27.04 -9.49
C TYR A 115 -30.85 -26.61 -9.92
N ASP A 116 -31.77 -27.56 -9.99
CA ASP A 116 -33.21 -27.31 -10.22
C ASP A 116 -33.96 -27.12 -8.90
N ILE A 117 -33.48 -26.17 -8.07
CA ILE A 117 -34.01 -25.91 -6.73
C ILE A 117 -34.49 -24.45 -6.65
N GLY A 118 -35.70 -24.18 -7.13
CA GLY A 118 -36.39 -22.90 -6.93
C GLY A 118 -35.53 -21.64 -7.17
N SER A 119 -35.28 -20.88 -6.09
CA SER A 119 -34.49 -19.64 -6.06
C SER A 119 -33.03 -19.84 -5.65
N PHE A 120 -32.52 -21.06 -5.64
CA PHE A 120 -31.17 -21.38 -5.15
C PHE A 120 -30.05 -20.59 -5.85
N PRO A 121 -29.98 -20.52 -7.20
CA PRO A 121 -28.94 -19.75 -7.89
C PRO A 121 -29.00 -18.26 -7.57
N GLU A 122 -30.21 -17.71 -7.44
CA GLU A 122 -30.44 -16.32 -7.08
C GLU A 122 -29.94 -16.02 -5.64
N ILE A 123 -30.22 -16.92 -4.68
CA ILE A 123 -29.81 -16.79 -3.27
C ILE A 123 -28.29 -16.90 -3.11
N VAL A 124 -27.63 -17.89 -3.72
CA VAL A 124 -26.15 -18.01 -3.64
C VAL A 124 -25.49 -16.74 -4.17
N VAL A 125 -25.91 -16.29 -5.35
CA VAL A 125 -25.25 -15.19 -6.05
C VAL A 125 -25.49 -13.84 -5.36
N ILE A 126 -26.68 -13.57 -4.81
CA ILE A 126 -26.92 -12.29 -4.12
C ILE A 126 -26.22 -12.23 -2.75
N LEU A 127 -26.20 -13.34 -1.99
CA LEU A 127 -25.48 -13.41 -0.71
C LEU A 127 -23.96 -13.29 -0.90
N PHE A 128 -23.43 -13.95 -1.93
CA PHE A 128 -22.03 -13.82 -2.31
C PHE A 128 -21.72 -12.41 -2.82
N ALA A 129 -22.53 -11.84 -3.72
CA ALA A 129 -22.30 -10.51 -4.29
C ALA A 129 -22.20 -9.39 -3.24
N LEU A 130 -22.99 -9.47 -2.16
CA LEU A 130 -23.00 -8.49 -1.08
C LEU A 130 -22.11 -8.88 0.11
N PHE A 131 -21.27 -9.92 -0.02
CA PHE A 131 -20.35 -10.32 1.05
C PHE A 131 -19.34 -9.19 1.36
N PRO A 132 -19.26 -8.68 2.61
CA PRO A 132 -18.58 -7.41 2.87
C PRO A 132 -17.09 -7.32 2.53
N PHE A 133 -16.31 -8.39 2.62
CA PHE A 133 -14.88 -8.35 2.28
C PHE A 133 -14.60 -8.36 0.76
N HIS A 134 -15.62 -8.30 -0.10
CA HIS A 134 -15.42 -7.94 -1.51
C HIS A 134 -15.02 -6.48 -1.72
N VAL A 135 -15.26 -5.58 -0.75
CA VAL A 135 -14.77 -4.20 -0.80
C VAL A 135 -13.26 -4.15 -1.03
N ASP A 136 -12.49 -4.95 -0.27
CA ASP A 136 -11.03 -5.08 -0.36
C ASP A 136 -10.54 -5.58 -1.74
N ASN A 137 -11.43 -6.12 -2.58
CA ASN A 137 -11.12 -6.64 -3.91
C ASN A 137 -11.61 -5.72 -5.05
N ILE A 138 -12.60 -4.87 -4.76
CA ILE A 138 -13.28 -4.00 -5.75
C ILE A 138 -12.76 -2.57 -5.67
N VAL A 139 -12.69 -2.01 -4.47
CA VAL A 139 -12.40 -0.58 -4.24
C VAL A 139 -10.89 -0.32 -4.19
N TRP A 140 -10.13 -1.25 -3.60
CA TRP A 140 -8.69 -1.33 -3.76
C TRP A 140 -8.39 -1.91 -5.15
N VAL A 141 -7.81 -1.11 -6.05
CA VAL A 141 -7.81 -1.43 -7.48
C VAL A 141 -6.96 -2.68 -7.78
N VAL A 142 -5.82 -2.83 -7.12
CA VAL A 142 -4.97 -4.04 -7.15
C VAL A 142 -5.70 -5.33 -6.79
N GLY A 143 -6.84 -5.25 -6.09
CA GLY A 143 -7.71 -6.36 -5.75
C GLY A 143 -8.35 -7.09 -6.95
N ARG A 144 -8.28 -6.49 -8.16
CA ARG A 144 -8.75 -7.08 -9.42
C ARG A 144 -8.32 -8.53 -9.66
N GLY A 145 -7.12 -8.92 -9.20
CA GLY A 145 -6.64 -10.29 -9.33
C GLY A 145 -7.64 -11.33 -8.82
N ASP A 146 -8.30 -11.06 -7.69
CA ASP A 146 -9.33 -11.93 -7.12
C ASP A 146 -10.66 -11.88 -7.90
N LEU A 147 -10.99 -10.74 -8.51
CA LEU A 147 -12.17 -10.62 -9.37
C LEU A 147 -12.03 -11.45 -10.65
N LEU A 148 -10.82 -11.46 -11.23
CA LEU A 148 -10.46 -12.34 -12.36
C LEU A 148 -10.52 -13.82 -11.95
N VAL A 149 -10.16 -14.18 -10.70
CA VAL A 149 -10.36 -15.54 -10.18
C VAL A 149 -11.85 -15.91 -10.17
N ILE A 150 -12.74 -15.04 -9.69
CA ILE A 150 -14.20 -15.29 -9.70
C ILE A 150 -14.69 -15.52 -11.14
N LEU A 151 -14.30 -14.62 -12.07
CA LEU A 151 -14.71 -14.67 -13.47
C LEU A 151 -14.24 -15.96 -14.16
N PHE A 152 -12.94 -16.21 -14.15
CA PHE A 152 -12.36 -17.34 -14.88
C PHE A 152 -12.72 -18.69 -14.26
N SER A 153 -12.84 -18.79 -12.93
CA SER A 153 -13.35 -20.03 -12.30
C SER A 153 -14.82 -20.28 -12.65
N GLY A 154 -15.68 -19.27 -12.62
CA GLY A 154 -17.09 -19.40 -13.00
C GLY A 154 -17.28 -19.84 -14.45
N LEU A 155 -16.51 -19.22 -15.37
CA LEU A 155 -16.50 -19.60 -16.79
C LEU A 155 -15.92 -21.01 -17.03
N CYS A 156 -14.90 -21.41 -16.25
CA CYS A 156 -14.35 -22.77 -16.28
C CYS A 156 -15.40 -23.80 -15.86
N PHE A 157 -16.04 -23.64 -14.68
CA PHE A 157 -17.10 -24.53 -14.20
C PHE A 157 -18.33 -24.58 -15.12
N LEU A 158 -18.76 -23.44 -15.67
CA LEU A 158 -19.85 -23.37 -16.65
C LEU A 158 -19.51 -24.12 -17.95
N SER A 159 -18.29 -23.98 -18.44
CA SER A 159 -17.82 -24.71 -19.64
C SER A 159 -17.71 -26.20 -19.36
N LEU A 160 -17.23 -26.58 -18.17
CA LEU A 160 -17.12 -27.96 -17.73
C LEU A 160 -18.48 -28.66 -17.61
N ASP A 161 -19.49 -27.99 -17.03
CA ASP A 161 -20.88 -28.50 -17.00
C ASP A 161 -21.46 -28.67 -18.42
N ARG A 162 -21.22 -27.70 -19.32
CA ARG A 162 -21.61 -27.83 -20.74
C ARG A 162 -20.94 -29.01 -21.43
N TYR A 163 -19.66 -29.30 -21.15
CA TYR A 163 -19.00 -30.51 -21.63
C TYR A 163 -19.65 -31.78 -21.06
N VAL A 164 -19.88 -31.83 -19.74
CA VAL A 164 -20.49 -32.98 -19.05
C VAL A 164 -21.87 -33.33 -19.61
N ARG A 165 -22.63 -32.33 -20.08
CA ARG A 165 -23.94 -32.52 -20.75
C ARG A 165 -23.81 -32.84 -22.24
N GLN A 166 -23.11 -32.01 -23.02
CA GLN A 166 -23.15 -32.05 -24.49
C GLN A 166 -22.02 -32.89 -25.12
N LYS A 167 -21.01 -33.27 -24.34
CA LYS A 167 -19.80 -34.03 -24.74
C LYS A 167 -18.97 -33.43 -25.89
N ARG A 168 -19.25 -32.19 -26.32
CA ARG A 168 -18.49 -31.49 -27.38
C ARG A 168 -17.12 -31.01 -26.85
N PRO A 169 -15.99 -31.40 -27.47
CA PRO A 169 -14.64 -31.15 -26.92
C PRO A 169 -14.29 -29.67 -26.80
N LYS A 170 -14.87 -28.79 -27.62
CA LYS A 170 -14.70 -27.33 -27.53
C LYS A 170 -14.93 -26.78 -26.13
N PHE A 171 -15.83 -27.37 -25.34
CA PHE A 171 -16.10 -26.91 -23.97
C PHE A 171 -15.01 -27.30 -22.96
N LEU A 172 -14.25 -28.38 -23.21
CA LEU A 172 -13.04 -28.66 -22.42
C LEU A 172 -11.92 -27.68 -22.77
N PHE A 173 -11.75 -27.36 -24.05
CA PHE A 173 -10.80 -26.33 -24.48
C PHE A 173 -11.08 -24.99 -23.80
N TRP A 174 -12.35 -24.52 -23.81
CA TRP A 174 -12.74 -23.31 -23.10
C TRP A 174 -12.51 -23.42 -21.58
N ALA A 175 -12.83 -24.55 -20.96
CA ALA A 175 -12.57 -24.75 -19.53
C ALA A 175 -11.08 -24.67 -19.18
N TRP A 176 -10.21 -25.30 -19.97
CA TRP A 176 -8.74 -25.25 -19.82
C TRP A 176 -8.19 -23.83 -20.07
N LEU A 177 -8.71 -23.14 -21.09
CA LEU A 177 -8.31 -21.77 -21.40
C LEU A 177 -8.66 -20.83 -20.23
N PHE A 178 -9.88 -20.91 -19.71
CA PHE A 178 -10.27 -20.08 -18.56
C PHE A 178 -9.47 -20.44 -17.30
N PHE A 179 -9.19 -21.73 -17.03
CA PHE A 179 -8.27 -22.11 -15.94
C PHE A 179 -6.89 -21.47 -16.11
N THR A 180 -6.34 -21.50 -17.32
CA THR A 180 -5.01 -20.94 -17.64
C THR A 180 -4.99 -19.42 -17.55
N LEU A 181 -5.99 -18.72 -18.09
CA LEU A 181 -6.14 -17.26 -17.94
C LEU A 181 -6.31 -16.85 -16.46
N GLY A 182 -7.04 -17.65 -15.68
CA GLY A 182 -7.15 -17.47 -14.24
C GLY A 182 -5.81 -17.61 -13.53
N LEU A 183 -5.06 -18.68 -13.82
CA LEU A 183 -3.72 -18.93 -13.24
C LEU A 183 -2.74 -17.79 -13.54
N PHE A 184 -2.73 -17.29 -14.77
CA PHE A 184 -1.89 -16.16 -15.20
C PHE A 184 -2.47 -14.78 -14.77
N SER A 185 -3.64 -14.75 -14.12
CA SER A 185 -4.18 -13.59 -13.40
C SER A 185 -3.84 -13.63 -11.92
N LYS A 186 -3.93 -14.81 -11.28
CA LYS A 186 -3.55 -15.04 -9.89
C LYS A 186 -3.27 -16.53 -9.65
N GLU A 187 -2.12 -16.80 -9.04
CA GLU A 187 -1.59 -18.13 -8.73
C GLU A 187 -2.55 -19.03 -7.93
N ALA A 188 -3.43 -18.43 -7.10
CA ALA A 188 -4.43 -19.15 -6.31
C ALA A 188 -5.41 -20.01 -7.13
N VAL A 189 -5.51 -19.82 -8.46
CA VAL A 189 -6.34 -20.68 -9.33
C VAL A 189 -5.85 -22.13 -9.35
N MET A 190 -4.57 -22.40 -9.06
CA MET A 190 -4.06 -23.78 -8.92
C MET A 190 -4.85 -24.60 -7.89
N PHE A 191 -5.44 -23.97 -6.88
CA PHE A 191 -6.29 -24.62 -5.87
C PHE A 191 -7.59 -25.21 -6.43
N PHE A 192 -8.03 -24.85 -7.64
CA PHE A 192 -9.15 -25.52 -8.30
C PHE A 192 -8.78 -26.90 -8.89
N TRP A 193 -7.50 -27.19 -9.13
CA TRP A 193 -7.05 -28.47 -9.72
C TRP A 193 -7.54 -29.70 -8.93
N PRO A 194 -7.29 -29.84 -7.60
CA PRO A 194 -7.81 -30.97 -6.84
C PRO A 194 -9.34 -30.94 -6.70
N VAL A 195 -9.96 -29.76 -6.77
CA VAL A 195 -11.42 -29.59 -6.72
C VAL A 195 -12.08 -30.18 -7.98
N PHE A 196 -11.43 -30.13 -9.15
CA PHE A 196 -11.97 -30.76 -10.36
C PHE A 196 -12.09 -32.28 -10.24
N VAL A 197 -11.20 -32.95 -9.50
CA VAL A 197 -11.31 -34.40 -9.20
C VAL A 197 -12.55 -34.67 -8.35
N VAL A 198 -12.82 -33.84 -7.34
CA VAL A 198 -14.06 -33.91 -6.55
C VAL A 198 -15.29 -33.58 -7.39
N ALA A 199 -15.15 -32.67 -8.36
CA ALA A 199 -16.22 -32.34 -9.30
C ALA A 199 -16.60 -33.54 -10.19
N GLU A 200 -15.66 -34.37 -10.66
CA GLU A 200 -15.99 -35.62 -11.38
C GLU A 200 -16.92 -36.51 -10.56
N TYR A 201 -16.55 -36.75 -9.29
CA TYR A 201 -17.31 -37.59 -8.38
C TYR A 201 -18.71 -37.01 -8.11
N SER A 202 -18.80 -35.70 -7.86
CA SER A 202 -20.08 -35.00 -7.65
C SER A 202 -20.94 -34.89 -8.92
N PHE A 203 -20.33 -34.88 -10.10
CA PHE A 203 -21.02 -34.89 -11.40
C PHE A 203 -21.35 -36.31 -11.88
N ARG A 204 -20.80 -37.35 -11.22
CA ARG A 204 -20.87 -38.77 -11.59
C ARG A 204 -20.46 -39.03 -13.04
N LYS A 205 -19.57 -38.22 -13.60
CA LYS A 205 -18.99 -38.40 -14.93
C LYS A 205 -17.50 -38.12 -14.88
N LYS A 206 -16.70 -39.03 -15.43
CA LYS A 206 -15.27 -38.79 -15.65
C LYS A 206 -15.08 -37.58 -16.56
N ILE A 207 -14.19 -36.68 -16.17
CA ILE A 207 -13.64 -35.64 -17.05
C ILE A 207 -12.46 -36.29 -17.79
N ASN A 208 -12.09 -35.72 -18.93
CA ASN A 208 -11.04 -36.29 -19.77
C ASN A 208 -9.66 -36.11 -19.10
N LEU A 209 -8.82 -37.15 -19.12
CA LEU A 209 -7.43 -37.08 -18.64
C LEU A 209 -6.66 -35.93 -19.30
N PHE A 210 -6.92 -35.64 -20.58
CA PHE A 210 -6.33 -34.49 -21.28
C PHE A 210 -6.66 -33.13 -20.65
N PHE A 211 -7.79 -32.96 -19.97
CA PHE A 211 -8.11 -31.72 -19.25
C PHE A 211 -7.27 -31.57 -17.98
N HIS A 212 -7.15 -32.63 -17.18
CA HIS A 212 -6.29 -32.62 -15.98
C HIS A 212 -4.82 -32.46 -16.36
N GLY A 213 -4.34 -33.21 -17.36
CA GLY A 213 -2.99 -33.08 -17.90
C GLY A 213 -2.71 -31.68 -18.46
N GLY A 214 -3.66 -31.10 -19.21
CA GLY A 214 -3.56 -29.73 -19.70
C GLY A 214 -3.50 -28.68 -18.59
N ASN A 215 -4.30 -28.83 -17.53
CA ASN A 215 -4.25 -27.93 -16.37
C ASN A 215 -2.95 -28.09 -15.56
N SER A 216 -2.47 -29.32 -15.37
CA SER A 216 -1.18 -29.61 -14.74
C SER A 216 -0.02 -28.99 -15.55
N LEU A 217 -0.07 -29.11 -16.88
CA LEU A 217 0.90 -28.49 -17.78
C LEU A 217 0.86 -26.97 -17.68
N SER A 218 -0.32 -26.33 -17.59
CA SER A 218 -0.44 -24.89 -17.34
C SER A 218 0.18 -24.46 -16.00
N ILE A 219 0.03 -25.26 -14.93
CA ILE A 219 0.68 -25.00 -13.63
C ILE A 219 2.21 -25.08 -13.76
N VAL A 220 2.73 -26.15 -14.37
CA VAL A 220 4.17 -26.32 -14.58
C VAL A 220 4.74 -25.20 -15.46
N ALA A 221 4.08 -24.89 -16.57
CA ALA A 221 4.48 -23.82 -17.49
C ALA A 221 4.51 -22.45 -16.79
N TYR A 222 3.52 -22.14 -15.95
CA TYR A 222 3.51 -20.90 -15.17
C TYR A 222 4.76 -20.75 -14.29
N PHE A 223 5.16 -21.80 -13.56
CA PHE A 223 6.35 -21.75 -12.71
C PHE A 223 7.67 -21.79 -13.50
N LEU A 224 7.72 -22.48 -14.66
CA LEU A 224 8.88 -22.47 -15.56
C LEU A 224 9.10 -21.12 -16.24
N ILE A 225 8.02 -20.43 -16.65
CA ILE A 225 8.08 -19.08 -17.19
C ILE A 225 8.49 -18.10 -16.09
N LYS A 226 7.86 -18.17 -14.92
CA LYS A 226 8.13 -17.26 -13.81
C LYS A 226 9.58 -17.35 -13.31
N GLY A 227 10.03 -18.55 -12.96
CA GLY A 227 11.32 -18.78 -12.32
C GLY A 227 12.48 -18.77 -13.33
N PRO A 228 12.75 -19.88 -14.04
CA PRO A 228 13.84 -19.97 -15.01
C PRO A 228 13.87 -18.88 -16.10
N LEU A 229 12.74 -18.56 -16.74
CA LEU A 229 12.75 -17.64 -17.89
C LEU A 229 12.79 -16.17 -17.47
N LEU A 230 11.95 -15.76 -16.51
CA LEU A 230 11.81 -14.35 -16.10
C LEU A 230 12.59 -13.98 -14.82
N HIS A 231 13.24 -14.95 -14.16
CA HIS A 231 14.01 -14.76 -12.93
C HIS A 231 13.20 -14.20 -11.74
N ILE A 232 11.86 -14.30 -11.79
CA ILE A 232 10.94 -13.85 -10.75
C ILE A 232 10.91 -14.92 -9.65
N ARG A 233 11.37 -14.58 -8.45
CA ARG A 233 11.51 -15.56 -7.35
C ARG A 233 10.14 -15.99 -6.81
N ASN A 234 10.12 -17.14 -6.15
CA ASN A 234 8.97 -17.54 -5.33
C ASN A 234 9.07 -16.89 -3.95
N ILE A 235 7.91 -16.69 -3.31
CA ILE A 235 7.83 -16.21 -1.93
C ILE A 235 8.64 -17.19 -1.04
N PRO A 236 9.58 -16.73 -0.21
CA PRO A 236 10.48 -17.62 0.53
C PRO A 236 9.82 -18.15 1.80
N TYR A 237 9.38 -19.41 1.79
CA TYR A 237 8.74 -20.07 2.95
C TYR A 237 9.74 -20.36 4.08
N ALA A 238 9.32 -20.18 5.33
CA ALA A 238 9.99 -20.70 6.53
C ALA A 238 9.13 -21.80 7.14
N TRP A 239 9.56 -23.05 6.97
CA TRP A 239 8.93 -24.18 7.64
C TRP A 239 9.26 -24.14 9.14
N PRO A 240 8.26 -24.03 10.02
CA PRO A 240 8.48 -23.93 11.46
C PRO A 240 8.73 -25.32 12.06
N GLN A 241 9.45 -25.37 13.18
CA GLN A 241 9.67 -26.62 13.92
C GLN A 241 8.40 -27.09 14.66
N ASP A 242 7.50 -26.16 15.01
CA ASP A 242 6.19 -26.46 15.58
C ASP A 242 5.05 -25.91 14.70
N ILE A 243 4.09 -26.77 14.40
CA ILE A 243 2.91 -26.48 13.57
C ILE A 243 1.88 -25.65 14.36
N ILE A 244 1.81 -25.75 15.68
CA ILE A 244 0.81 -25.01 16.49
C ILE A 244 1.20 -23.53 16.57
N SER A 245 2.41 -23.22 17.04
CA SER A 245 2.95 -21.85 17.10
C SER A 245 3.15 -21.20 15.73
N SER A 246 3.11 -21.96 14.64
CA SER A 246 3.13 -21.41 13.28
C SER A 246 1.93 -20.51 12.94
N GLY A 247 0.80 -20.72 13.61
CA GLY A 247 -0.46 -20.06 13.28
C GLY A 247 -1.19 -20.60 12.05
N ILE A 248 -0.78 -21.73 11.43
CA ILE A 248 -1.52 -22.30 10.28
C ILE A 248 -2.97 -22.65 10.62
N ILE A 249 -3.22 -23.26 11.79
CA ILE A 249 -4.58 -23.57 12.25
C ILE A 249 -5.34 -22.27 12.52
N GLY A 250 -4.69 -21.28 13.14
CA GLY A 250 -5.28 -19.96 13.35
C GLY A 250 -5.56 -19.18 12.07
N ALA A 251 -4.83 -19.41 10.98
CA ALA A 251 -5.16 -18.84 9.66
C ALA A 251 -6.45 -19.43 9.11
N ILE A 252 -6.67 -20.74 9.27
CA ILE A 252 -7.95 -21.38 8.93
C ILE A 252 -9.08 -20.80 9.79
N GLY A 253 -8.84 -20.63 11.10
CA GLY A 253 -9.79 -20.02 12.02
C GLY A 253 -10.11 -18.55 11.70
N TYR A 254 -9.12 -17.77 11.30
CA TYR A 254 -9.28 -16.39 10.84
C TYR A 254 -10.15 -16.32 9.59
N TYR A 255 -9.82 -17.09 8.55
CA TYR A 255 -10.60 -17.07 7.31
C TYR A 255 -12.01 -17.63 7.52
N ALA A 256 -12.18 -18.68 8.33
CA ALA A 256 -13.50 -19.19 8.70
C ALA A 256 -14.34 -18.14 9.45
N ARG A 257 -13.75 -17.47 10.46
CA ARG A 257 -14.39 -16.36 11.17
C ARG A 257 -14.76 -15.22 10.22
N ALA A 258 -13.86 -14.83 9.32
CA ALA A 258 -14.09 -13.74 8.36
C ALA A 258 -15.22 -14.06 7.35
N VAL A 259 -15.37 -15.33 6.96
CA VAL A 259 -16.47 -15.78 6.09
C VAL A 259 -17.81 -15.82 6.84
N VAL A 260 -17.84 -16.37 8.06
CA VAL A 260 -19.09 -16.54 8.83
C VAL A 260 -19.56 -15.23 9.48
N PHE A 261 -18.63 -14.38 9.94
CA PHE A 261 -18.89 -13.13 10.66
C PHE A 261 -18.14 -11.94 10.03
N PRO A 262 -18.51 -11.49 8.81
CA PRO A 262 -17.81 -10.42 8.06
C PRO A 262 -18.00 -8.99 8.62
N PHE A 263 -18.42 -8.86 9.89
CA PHE A 263 -18.77 -7.61 10.53
C PHE A 263 -17.63 -6.99 11.35
N THR A 264 -16.73 -7.82 11.89
CA THR A 264 -15.76 -7.41 12.92
C THR A 264 -14.42 -8.12 12.77
N GLY A 265 -13.34 -7.45 13.20
CA GLY A 265 -11.99 -7.99 13.25
C GLY A 265 -11.02 -7.28 12.30
N PRO A 266 -9.71 -7.43 12.52
CA PRO A 266 -8.69 -6.80 11.69
C PRO A 266 -8.68 -7.42 10.28
N ARG A 267 -8.49 -6.57 9.26
CA ARG A 267 -8.37 -6.98 7.84
C ARG A 267 -7.02 -7.64 7.53
N PHE A 268 -6.02 -7.24 8.31
CA PHE A 268 -4.63 -7.67 8.26
C PHE A 268 -4.32 -8.47 9.51
N VAL A 269 -3.60 -9.59 9.39
CA VAL A 269 -3.28 -10.40 10.56
C VAL A 269 -1.80 -10.78 10.56
N THR A 270 -1.16 -10.45 11.67
CA THR A 270 0.24 -10.76 11.98
C THR A 270 0.40 -12.22 12.39
N GLN A 271 1.64 -12.74 12.37
CA GLN A 271 1.90 -14.12 12.80
C GLN A 271 1.55 -14.36 14.28
N THR A 272 1.76 -13.37 15.15
CA THR A 272 1.46 -13.45 16.58
C THR A 272 -0.04 -13.56 16.84
N GLU A 273 -0.87 -12.84 16.07
CA GLU A 273 -2.33 -12.99 16.14
C GLU A 273 -2.78 -14.37 15.62
N LEU A 274 -2.19 -14.87 14.52
CA LEU A 274 -2.50 -16.21 14.00
C LEU A 274 -2.15 -17.33 14.99
N ALA A 275 -1.15 -17.14 15.85
CA ALA A 275 -0.82 -18.06 16.93
C ALA A 275 -1.74 -17.94 18.17
N SER A 276 -2.75 -17.05 18.16
CA SER A 276 -3.65 -16.87 19.30
C SER A 276 -4.62 -18.04 19.47
N LEU A 277 -4.83 -18.45 20.73
CA LEU A 277 -5.70 -19.56 21.10
C LEU A 277 -7.13 -19.47 20.52
N PRO A 278 -7.83 -18.31 20.49
CA PRO A 278 -9.16 -18.21 19.91
C PRO A 278 -9.21 -18.54 18.41
N LEU A 279 -8.19 -18.13 17.64
CA LEU A 279 -8.12 -18.46 16.21
C LEU A 279 -7.75 -19.92 16.00
N ILE A 280 -6.84 -20.49 16.81
CA ILE A 280 -6.49 -21.92 16.74
C ILE A 280 -7.72 -22.79 17.04
N MET A 281 -8.49 -22.49 18.09
CA MET A 281 -9.73 -23.22 18.41
C MET A 281 -10.77 -23.08 17.30
N GLY A 282 -10.96 -21.87 16.75
CA GLY A 282 -11.85 -21.64 15.61
C GLY A 282 -11.44 -22.40 14.35
N GLY A 283 -10.13 -22.54 14.10
CA GLY A 283 -9.59 -23.30 12.98
C GLY A 283 -9.77 -24.81 13.13
N ALA A 284 -9.52 -25.34 14.33
CA ALA A 284 -9.77 -26.75 14.65
C ALA A 284 -11.27 -27.09 14.52
N PHE A 285 -12.16 -26.22 15.00
CA PHE A 285 -13.61 -26.37 14.82
C PHE A 285 -14.03 -26.32 13.34
N ALA A 286 -13.50 -25.38 12.56
CA ALA A 286 -13.78 -25.28 11.13
C ALA A 286 -13.31 -26.53 10.35
N LEU A 287 -12.12 -27.07 10.66
CA LEU A 287 -11.62 -28.31 10.10
C LEU A 287 -12.51 -29.51 10.46
N LEU A 288 -12.90 -29.65 11.73
CA LEU A 288 -13.82 -30.70 12.18
C LEU A 288 -15.16 -30.62 11.45
N ALA A 289 -15.75 -29.42 11.33
CA ALA A 289 -16.99 -29.21 10.60
C ALA A 289 -16.87 -29.61 9.12
N LEU A 290 -15.76 -29.28 8.45
CA LEU A 290 -15.50 -29.68 7.06
C LEU A 290 -15.34 -31.19 6.90
N ILE A 291 -14.59 -31.84 7.79
CA ILE A 291 -14.44 -33.30 7.82
C ILE A 291 -15.81 -33.97 7.98
N LEU A 292 -16.62 -33.52 8.94
CA LEU A 292 -17.97 -34.03 9.15
C LEU A 292 -18.84 -33.85 7.90
N VAL A 293 -18.80 -32.69 7.21
CA VAL A 293 -19.56 -32.48 5.97
C VAL A 293 -19.16 -33.47 4.86
N VAL A 294 -17.88 -33.84 4.76
CA VAL A 294 -17.39 -34.83 3.77
C VAL A 294 -17.80 -36.26 4.16
N LEU A 295 -17.84 -36.59 5.45
CA LEU A 295 -18.22 -37.91 5.95
C LEU A 295 -19.73 -38.18 5.94
N LEU A 296 -20.58 -37.16 5.72
CA LEU A 296 -22.03 -37.33 5.72
C LEU A 296 -22.55 -38.21 4.55
N PRO A 297 -23.68 -38.93 4.72
CA PRO A 297 -24.16 -39.94 3.77
C PRO A 297 -24.38 -39.42 2.34
N ARG A 298 -24.35 -40.33 1.35
CA ARG A 298 -24.52 -40.06 -0.10
C ARG A 298 -25.69 -39.12 -0.46
N LYS A 299 -26.74 -39.01 0.37
CA LYS A 299 -27.83 -38.01 0.20
C LYS A 299 -27.34 -36.54 0.23
N ARG A 300 -26.17 -36.25 0.80
CA ARG A 300 -25.52 -34.91 0.81
C ARG A 300 -24.43 -34.71 -0.26
N GLN A 301 -24.37 -35.56 -1.31
CA GLN A 301 -23.48 -35.33 -2.47
C GLN A 301 -23.50 -33.90 -3.08
N PRO A 302 -24.61 -33.12 -3.06
CA PRO A 302 -24.60 -31.72 -3.51
C PRO A 302 -23.71 -30.78 -2.68
N ALA A 303 -23.40 -31.12 -1.43
CA ALA A 303 -22.54 -30.33 -0.53
C ALA A 303 -21.04 -30.60 -0.72
N LEU A 304 -20.67 -31.71 -1.36
CA LEU A 304 -19.27 -32.15 -1.46
C LEU A 304 -18.39 -31.18 -2.26
N LEU A 305 -18.91 -30.62 -3.36
CA LEU A 305 -18.18 -29.68 -4.23
C LEU A 305 -17.93 -28.31 -3.57
N PRO A 306 -18.90 -27.65 -2.92
CA PRO A 306 -18.58 -26.47 -2.11
C PRO A 306 -17.74 -26.81 -0.88
N ALA A 307 -17.93 -27.95 -0.22
CA ALA A 307 -17.08 -28.34 0.90
C ALA A 307 -15.60 -28.51 0.50
N SER A 308 -15.31 -29.07 -0.69
CA SER A 308 -13.94 -29.18 -1.18
C SER A 308 -13.35 -27.83 -1.62
N LEU A 309 -14.15 -26.93 -2.21
CA LEU A 309 -13.72 -25.54 -2.44
C LEU A 309 -13.33 -24.85 -1.13
N LEU A 310 -14.18 -24.96 -0.10
CA LEU A 310 -13.93 -24.34 1.20
C LEU A 310 -12.68 -24.95 1.87
N PHE A 311 -12.56 -26.28 1.90
CA PHE A 311 -11.40 -26.96 2.46
C PHE A 311 -10.09 -26.61 1.74
N VAL A 312 -10.04 -26.73 0.41
CA VAL A 312 -8.80 -26.51 -0.34
C VAL A 312 -8.40 -25.03 -0.32
N PHE A 313 -9.34 -24.08 -0.39
CA PHE A 313 -8.98 -22.66 -0.33
C PHE A 313 -8.61 -22.18 1.07
N LEU A 314 -9.23 -22.70 2.14
CA LEU A 314 -8.81 -22.39 3.51
C LEU A 314 -7.42 -22.97 3.81
N GLY A 315 -7.18 -24.24 3.44
CA GLY A 315 -5.87 -24.88 3.61
C GLY A 315 -4.78 -24.28 2.72
N GLY A 316 -5.10 -23.98 1.45
CA GLY A 316 -4.15 -23.36 0.52
C GLY A 316 -3.70 -21.97 0.96
N HIS A 317 -4.62 -21.14 1.47
CA HIS A 317 -4.26 -19.82 2.00
C HIS A 317 -3.66 -19.86 3.41
N SER A 318 -3.87 -20.93 4.20
CA SER A 318 -3.23 -21.05 5.51
C SER A 318 -1.73 -21.28 5.43
N LEU A 319 -1.22 -21.83 4.32
CA LEU A 319 0.22 -21.91 4.03
C LEU A 319 0.92 -20.53 4.09
N LEU A 320 0.19 -19.42 3.86
CA LEU A 320 0.75 -18.08 4.00
C LEU A 320 1.16 -17.71 5.44
N ALA A 321 0.77 -18.49 6.45
CA ALA A 321 1.30 -18.39 7.82
C ALA A 321 2.83 -18.56 7.85
N PHE A 322 3.38 -19.42 6.98
CA PHE A 322 4.80 -19.73 6.86
C PHE A 322 5.60 -18.74 5.97
N SER A 323 4.99 -17.64 5.50
CA SER A 323 5.13 -17.26 4.07
C SER A 323 6.51 -16.98 3.45
N ARG A 324 7.46 -16.16 3.91
CA ARG A 324 7.63 -15.26 5.08
C ARG A 324 7.23 -13.78 4.84
N LEU A 325 6.13 -13.47 4.12
CA LEU A 325 5.73 -12.09 3.78
C LEU A 325 5.68 -11.14 5.00
N PHE A 326 6.30 -9.97 4.87
CA PHE A 326 6.23 -8.89 5.86
C PHE A 326 5.21 -7.82 5.43
N PRO A 327 4.43 -7.22 6.34
CA PRO A 327 4.31 -7.54 7.78
C PRO A 327 3.24 -8.59 8.09
N TYR A 328 2.24 -8.75 7.21
CA TYR A 328 1.06 -9.58 7.47
C TYR A 328 1.11 -10.93 6.76
N ARG A 329 0.64 -11.97 7.47
CA ARG A 329 0.58 -13.36 6.99
C ARG A 329 -0.79 -13.70 6.38
N ALA A 330 -1.87 -13.08 6.85
CA ALA A 330 -3.23 -13.33 6.36
C ALA A 330 -3.99 -12.00 6.12
N TYR A 331 -4.89 -12.03 5.14
CA TYR A 331 -5.63 -10.86 4.64
C TYR A 331 -7.09 -11.22 4.37
N ALA A 332 -8.04 -10.39 4.80
CA ALA A 332 -9.48 -10.65 4.62
C ALA A 332 -9.86 -10.87 3.15
N ARG A 333 -9.20 -10.17 2.21
CA ARG A 333 -9.43 -10.29 0.76
C ARG A 333 -9.34 -11.72 0.21
N TYR A 334 -8.56 -12.62 0.81
CA TYR A 334 -8.40 -14.01 0.35
C TYR A 334 -9.61 -14.92 0.66
N THR A 335 -10.62 -14.40 1.37
CA THR A 335 -11.87 -15.12 1.67
C THR A 335 -12.83 -15.27 0.49
N VAL A 336 -12.53 -14.72 -0.70
CA VAL A 336 -13.42 -14.70 -1.87
C VAL A 336 -13.99 -16.07 -2.25
N ILE A 337 -13.16 -17.07 -2.56
CA ILE A 337 -13.67 -18.42 -2.92
C ILE A 337 -14.21 -19.19 -1.70
N PRO A 338 -13.61 -19.10 -0.50
CA PRO A 338 -14.24 -19.57 0.74
C PRO A 338 -15.66 -19.02 0.96
N ALA A 339 -15.91 -17.74 0.70
CA ALA A 339 -17.24 -17.12 0.84
C ALA A 339 -18.23 -17.66 -0.19
N LEU A 340 -17.84 -17.79 -1.46
CA LEU A 340 -18.67 -18.45 -2.49
C LEU A 340 -19.07 -19.87 -2.06
N ALA A 341 -18.11 -20.65 -1.58
CA ALA A 341 -18.32 -22.01 -1.12
C ALA A 341 -19.23 -22.09 0.13
N PHE A 342 -19.07 -21.15 1.06
CA PHE A 342 -19.92 -21.03 2.24
C PHE A 342 -21.36 -20.65 1.88
N PHE A 343 -21.58 -19.61 1.07
CA PHE A 343 -22.94 -19.22 0.66
C PHE A 343 -23.62 -20.26 -0.23
N TRP A 344 -22.83 -21.04 -0.99
CA TRP A 344 -23.33 -22.25 -1.66
C TRP A 344 -23.89 -23.26 -0.65
N LEU A 345 -23.16 -23.60 0.42
CA LEU A 345 -23.66 -24.48 1.49
C LEU A 345 -24.89 -23.89 2.22
N VAL A 346 -24.83 -22.62 2.62
CA VAL A 346 -25.93 -21.92 3.31
C VAL A 346 -27.19 -21.94 2.45
N ALA A 347 -27.10 -21.65 1.16
CA ALA A 347 -28.25 -21.68 0.26
C ALA A 347 -28.85 -23.09 0.08
N GLN A 348 -28.06 -24.17 0.19
CA GLN A 348 -28.60 -25.55 0.15
C GLN A 348 -29.46 -25.87 1.37
N GLU A 349 -29.16 -25.31 2.53
CA GLU A 349 -29.95 -25.45 3.75
C GLU A 349 -31.15 -24.48 3.74
N VAL A 350 -30.92 -23.20 3.44
CA VAL A 350 -31.96 -22.14 3.34
C VAL A 350 -33.02 -22.47 2.28
N CYS A 351 -32.66 -23.13 1.18
CA CYS A 351 -33.64 -23.57 0.17
C CYS A 351 -34.53 -24.75 0.60
N ARG A 352 -34.26 -25.43 1.72
CA ARG A 352 -35.18 -26.42 2.30
C ARG A 352 -36.35 -25.77 3.04
N LEU A 353 -36.24 -24.48 3.38
CA LEU A 353 -37.31 -23.72 4.02
C LEU A 353 -38.41 -23.35 3.01
N LYS A 354 -39.64 -23.22 3.52
CA LYS A 354 -40.79 -22.67 2.76
C LYS A 354 -40.48 -21.23 2.27
N GLU A 355 -41.16 -20.76 1.23
CA GLU A 355 -40.83 -19.49 0.55
C GLU A 355 -40.79 -18.27 1.50
N LYS A 356 -41.78 -18.11 2.41
CA LYS A 356 -41.80 -17.01 3.39
C LYS A 356 -40.55 -16.99 4.32
N PRO A 357 -40.26 -18.04 5.12
CA PRO A 357 -39.08 -18.05 5.99
C PRO A 357 -37.76 -18.03 5.21
N ARG A 358 -37.70 -18.66 4.02
CA ARG A 358 -36.52 -18.58 3.13
C ARG A 358 -36.20 -17.14 2.75
N SER A 359 -37.20 -16.40 2.27
CA SER A 359 -37.05 -14.99 1.90
C SER A 359 -36.70 -14.13 3.12
N ALA A 360 -37.35 -14.35 4.27
CA ALA A 360 -37.02 -13.63 5.50
C ALA A 360 -35.56 -13.82 5.94
N VAL A 361 -35.06 -15.05 5.99
CA VAL A 361 -33.66 -15.35 6.35
C VAL A 361 -32.69 -14.71 5.35
N THR A 362 -32.97 -14.81 4.04
CA THR A 362 -32.13 -14.19 3.02
C THR A 362 -32.11 -12.66 3.16
N SER A 363 -33.28 -12.03 3.36
CA SER A 363 -33.40 -10.59 3.55
C SER A 363 -32.67 -10.10 4.80
N VAL A 364 -32.76 -10.82 5.94
CA VAL A 364 -32.04 -10.46 7.17
C VAL A 364 -30.52 -10.46 6.94
N ILE A 365 -29.97 -11.47 6.25
CA ILE A 365 -28.53 -11.51 5.95
C ILE A 365 -28.12 -10.32 5.06
N LEU A 366 -28.91 -10.01 4.02
CA LEU A 366 -28.64 -8.87 3.14
C LEU A 366 -28.74 -7.52 3.87
N ILE A 367 -29.72 -7.36 4.77
CA ILE A 367 -29.89 -6.16 5.62
C ILE A 367 -28.70 -5.95 6.56
N LEU A 368 -28.08 -7.03 7.06
CA LEU A 368 -26.86 -6.93 7.87
C LEU A 368 -25.62 -6.62 7.00
N PHE A 369 -25.54 -7.19 5.80
CA PHE A 369 -24.39 -7.02 4.91
C PHE A 369 -24.30 -5.62 4.30
N ILE A 370 -25.40 -5.04 3.81
CA ILE A 370 -25.42 -3.76 3.08
C ILE A 370 -24.78 -2.61 3.88
N PRO A 371 -25.15 -2.33 5.15
CA PRO A 371 -24.51 -1.30 5.97
C PRO A 371 -23.01 -1.55 6.17
N ARG A 372 -22.60 -2.83 6.30
CA ARG A 372 -21.20 -3.19 6.44
C ARG A 372 -20.40 -2.96 5.16
N VAL A 373 -20.96 -3.24 3.98
CA VAL A 373 -20.34 -2.90 2.68
C VAL A 373 -20.19 -1.39 2.53
N VAL A 374 -21.23 -0.60 2.84
CA VAL A 374 -21.18 0.87 2.79
C VAL A 374 -20.12 1.43 3.75
N SER A 375 -20.06 0.90 4.97
CA SER A 375 -19.06 1.28 5.98
C SER A 375 -17.64 0.98 5.51
N LEU A 376 -17.35 -0.28 5.13
CA LEU A 376 -16.04 -0.68 4.64
C LEU A 376 -15.62 0.10 3.39
N THR A 377 -16.55 0.35 2.46
CA THR A 377 -16.27 1.15 1.25
C THR A 377 -15.78 2.55 1.64
N ARG A 378 -16.38 3.20 2.65
CA ARG A 378 -15.94 4.53 3.12
C ARG A 378 -14.54 4.52 3.75
N ASP A 379 -14.05 3.39 4.25
CA ASP A 379 -12.69 3.29 4.82
C ASP A 379 -11.61 3.39 3.73
N TYR A 380 -11.95 3.14 2.45
CA TYR A 380 -11.06 3.30 1.30
C TYR A 380 -11.07 4.71 0.67
N ARG A 381 -11.82 5.66 1.25
CA ARG A 381 -11.96 7.01 0.64
C ARG A 381 -10.64 7.78 0.58
N HIS A 382 -9.73 7.51 1.51
CA HIS A 382 -8.55 8.30 1.75
C HIS A 382 -7.52 7.53 2.60
N GLU A 383 -6.23 7.69 2.31
CA GLU A 383 -5.17 6.85 2.90
C GLU A 383 -5.05 6.98 4.43
N ILE A 384 -5.11 8.21 4.98
CA ILE A 384 -5.14 8.43 6.44
C ILE A 384 -6.30 7.67 7.09
N ILE A 385 -7.51 7.73 6.53
CA ILE A 385 -8.68 7.02 7.09
C ILE A 385 -8.51 5.50 6.97
N PHE A 386 -7.94 5.01 5.87
CA PHE A 386 -7.69 3.59 5.68
C PHE A 386 -6.74 3.01 6.75
N TRP A 387 -5.64 3.71 7.03
CA TRP A 387 -4.65 3.30 8.03
C TRP A 387 -5.11 3.58 9.46
N GLN A 388 -5.83 4.67 9.70
CA GLN A 388 -6.49 4.93 10.98
C GLN A 388 -7.43 3.78 11.34
N ARG A 389 -8.27 3.33 10.40
CA ARG A 389 -9.17 2.19 10.61
C ARG A 389 -8.43 0.87 10.81
N ALA A 390 -7.25 0.70 10.21
CA ALA A 390 -6.41 -0.47 10.47
C ALA A 390 -5.83 -0.45 11.89
N ALA A 391 -5.27 0.69 12.33
CA ALA A 391 -4.72 0.88 13.66
C ALA A 391 -5.80 0.88 14.77
N GLU A 392 -7.02 1.33 14.48
CA GLU A 392 -8.18 1.18 15.39
C GLU A 392 -8.63 -0.28 15.51
N ALA A 393 -8.58 -1.06 14.42
CA ALA A 393 -8.99 -2.46 14.42
C ALA A 393 -8.00 -3.40 15.14
N ASN A 394 -6.71 -3.04 15.19
CA ASN A 394 -5.72 -3.65 16.08
C ASN A 394 -4.79 -2.55 16.64
N SER A 395 -5.06 -2.11 17.87
CA SER A 395 -4.30 -1.04 18.52
C SER A 395 -2.85 -1.41 18.86
N ALA A 396 -2.49 -2.71 18.84
CA ALA A 396 -1.14 -3.21 19.02
C ALA A 396 -0.34 -3.31 17.69
N ASP A 397 -0.97 -3.06 16.54
CA ASP A 397 -0.32 -3.12 15.23
C ASP A 397 0.57 -1.89 14.99
N THR A 398 1.86 -2.08 15.25
CA THR A 398 2.88 -1.05 15.09
C THR A 398 3.18 -0.72 13.63
N TYR A 399 2.92 -1.63 12.68
CA TYR A 399 3.06 -1.32 11.25
C TYR A 399 1.87 -0.49 10.73
N ALA A 400 0.63 -0.82 11.12
CA ALA A 400 -0.54 -0.01 10.76
C ALA A 400 -0.41 1.43 11.30
N ARG A 401 0.13 1.59 12.52
CA ARG A 401 0.46 2.91 13.09
C ARG A 401 1.59 3.61 12.33
N PHE A 402 2.67 2.92 11.96
CA PHE A 402 3.71 3.48 11.10
C PHE A 402 3.14 3.97 9.77
N GLN A 403 2.28 3.20 9.12
CA GLN A 403 1.66 3.59 7.85
C GLN A 403 0.68 4.77 8.01
N LEU A 404 -0.01 4.88 9.14
CA LEU A 404 -0.81 6.05 9.48
C LEU A 404 0.07 7.30 9.62
N ALA A 405 1.20 7.22 10.33
CA ALA A 405 2.16 8.31 10.43
C ALA A 405 2.77 8.70 9.06
N SER A 406 3.10 7.71 8.24
CA SER A 406 3.57 7.90 6.86
C SER A 406 2.52 8.63 6.02
N ALA A 407 1.24 8.28 6.16
CA ALA A 407 0.13 8.95 5.48
C ALA A 407 -0.05 10.42 5.93
N PHE A 408 0.08 10.72 7.22
CA PHE A 408 0.10 12.10 7.73
C PHE A 408 1.31 12.88 7.17
N PHE A 409 2.51 12.29 7.21
CA PHE A 409 3.74 12.90 6.70
C PHE A 409 3.65 13.24 5.21
N GLN A 410 3.11 12.33 4.38
CA GLN A 410 2.88 12.57 2.95
C GLN A 410 1.93 13.74 2.68
N GLN A 411 1.04 14.07 3.63
CA GLN A 411 0.13 15.23 3.53
C GLN A 411 0.68 16.49 4.20
N LYS A 412 1.95 16.46 4.62
CA LYS A 412 2.64 17.53 5.36
C LYS A 412 2.03 17.82 6.74
N ASP A 413 1.24 16.91 7.28
CA ASP A 413 0.79 16.98 8.68
C ASP A 413 1.86 16.37 9.59
N TYR A 414 2.95 17.12 9.74
CA TYR A 414 4.12 16.69 10.50
C TYR A 414 3.84 16.54 12.01
N ILE A 415 2.81 17.22 12.52
CA ILE A 415 2.42 17.24 13.93
C ILE A 415 1.71 15.92 14.29
N ASP A 416 0.68 15.53 13.55
CA ASP A 416 -0.01 14.26 13.80
C ASP A 416 0.85 13.06 13.36
N ALA A 417 1.69 13.21 12.33
CA ALA A 417 2.69 12.20 11.96
C ALA A 417 3.63 11.87 13.13
N GLU A 418 4.21 12.88 13.77
CA GLU A 418 5.10 12.67 14.92
C GLU A 418 4.35 12.11 16.12
N LEU A 419 3.13 12.56 16.42
CA LEU A 419 2.37 12.02 17.56
C LEU A 419 2.14 10.52 17.43
N VAL A 420 1.79 10.06 16.22
CA VAL A 420 1.62 8.62 15.96
C VAL A 420 2.96 7.89 16.02
N LEU A 421 4.04 8.43 15.45
CA LEU A 421 5.39 7.84 15.57
C LEU A 421 5.85 7.73 17.02
N ASN A 422 5.71 8.80 17.79
CA ASN A 422 6.18 8.90 19.17
C ASN A 422 5.44 7.89 20.05
N GLN A 423 4.11 7.81 19.94
CA GLN A 423 3.34 6.78 20.64
C GLN A 423 3.77 5.35 20.24
N THR A 424 4.09 5.14 18.97
CA THR A 424 4.49 3.82 18.44
C THR A 424 5.89 3.43 18.88
N LEU A 425 6.82 4.38 19.05
CA LEU A 425 8.20 4.15 19.45
C LEU A 425 8.33 3.41 20.79
N PHE A 426 7.40 3.63 21.72
CA PHE A 426 7.36 2.96 23.04
C PHE A 426 6.54 1.65 23.05
N MET A 427 6.18 1.12 21.88
CA MET A 427 5.49 -0.17 21.75
C MET A 427 6.46 -1.29 21.35
N LYS A 428 6.19 -2.52 21.80
CA LYS A 428 6.91 -3.70 21.29
C LYS A 428 6.59 -3.87 19.80
N MET A 429 7.62 -3.91 18.96
CA MET A 429 7.49 -3.97 17.50
C MET A 429 8.48 -4.96 16.86
N PRO A 430 8.20 -5.48 15.66
CA PRO A 430 9.20 -6.14 14.83
C PRO A 430 10.33 -5.17 14.46
N ARG A 431 11.55 -5.70 14.32
CA ARG A 431 12.75 -4.93 14.00
C ARG A 431 12.62 -4.18 12.66
N GLU A 432 11.94 -4.77 11.69
CA GLU A 432 11.64 -4.15 10.40
C GLU A 432 10.74 -2.91 10.55
N VAL A 433 9.80 -2.92 11.50
CA VAL A 433 8.97 -1.74 11.82
C VAL A 433 9.81 -0.65 12.50
N ALA A 434 10.71 -1.03 13.42
CA ALA A 434 11.63 -0.08 14.04
C ALA A 434 12.54 0.63 13.03
N LEU A 435 13.04 -0.10 12.03
CA LEU A 435 13.82 0.46 10.92
C LEU A 435 13.01 1.45 10.07
N LEU A 436 11.76 1.13 9.76
CA LEU A 436 10.86 2.02 9.02
C LEU A 436 10.51 3.28 9.82
N ILE A 437 10.25 3.15 11.12
CA ILE A 437 10.03 4.27 12.05
C ILE A 437 11.26 5.17 12.12
N SER A 438 12.46 4.60 12.23
CA SER A 438 13.73 5.35 12.24
C SER A 438 13.95 6.14 10.94
N LEU A 439 13.60 5.55 9.79
CA LEU A 439 13.67 6.26 8.51
C LEU A 439 12.68 7.43 8.44
N LEU A 440 11.41 7.24 8.85
CA LEU A 440 10.42 8.32 8.78
C LEU A 440 10.70 9.43 9.81
N TYR A 441 11.27 9.08 10.97
CA TYR A 441 11.83 10.08 11.88
C TYR A 441 12.99 10.85 11.25
N SER A 442 13.89 10.21 10.49
CA SER A 442 14.96 10.94 9.79
C SER A 442 14.41 11.89 8.71
N ASP A 443 13.25 11.61 8.11
CA ASP A 443 12.54 12.55 7.21
C ASP A 443 11.90 13.73 7.98
N LEU A 444 11.35 13.49 9.17
CA LEU A 444 10.85 14.54 10.06
C LEU A 444 11.98 15.46 10.52
N GLU A 445 13.12 14.91 10.90
CA GLU A 445 14.29 15.70 11.34
C GLU A 445 14.98 16.42 10.16
N LEU A 446 14.93 15.87 8.93
CA LEU A 446 15.30 16.59 7.70
C LEU A 446 14.37 17.79 7.47
N THR A 447 13.06 17.63 7.69
CA THR A 447 12.06 18.72 7.59
C THR A 447 12.33 19.81 8.64
N ARG A 448 12.75 19.43 9.85
CA ARG A 448 13.19 20.33 10.92
C ARG A 448 14.52 21.04 10.69
N ALA A 449 15.23 20.70 9.61
CA ALA A 449 16.65 21.05 9.42
C ALA A 449 17.49 20.73 10.67
N ASN A 450 17.24 19.58 11.30
CA ASN A 450 17.91 19.11 12.51
C ASN A 450 18.87 17.97 12.17
N TYR A 451 19.95 18.31 11.47
CA TYR A 451 20.83 17.33 10.83
C TYR A 451 21.57 16.41 11.82
N ASP A 452 21.84 16.86 13.05
CA ASP A 452 22.40 15.99 14.09
C ASP A 452 21.47 14.84 14.44
N ASN A 453 20.17 15.11 14.61
CA ASN A 453 19.18 14.06 14.83
C ASN A 453 18.96 13.18 13.59
N VAL A 454 19.07 13.73 12.37
CA VAL A 454 19.08 12.93 11.14
C VAL A 454 20.22 11.91 11.20
N PHE A 455 21.45 12.34 11.48
CA PHE A 455 22.58 11.41 11.60
C PHE A 455 22.43 10.43 12.77
N ARG A 456 21.88 10.84 13.93
CA ARG A 456 21.58 9.93 15.06
C ARG A 456 20.64 8.80 14.63
N TRP A 457 19.55 9.11 13.92
CA TRP A 457 18.61 8.11 13.40
C TRP A 457 19.19 7.22 12.29
N LEU A 458 19.98 7.78 11.37
CA LEU A 458 20.63 6.97 10.33
C LEU A 458 21.68 6.02 10.94
N ASN A 459 22.45 6.50 11.92
CA ASN A 459 23.43 5.69 12.65
C ASN A 459 22.75 4.61 13.52
N SER A 460 21.57 4.86 14.09
CA SER A 460 20.84 3.83 14.86
C SER A 460 20.34 2.69 13.97
N ILE A 461 20.01 2.98 12.72
CA ILE A 461 19.71 1.94 11.71
C ILE A 461 20.97 1.12 11.42
N GLU A 462 22.11 1.77 11.17
CA GLU A 462 23.38 1.10 10.89
C GLU A 462 23.85 0.22 12.07
N SER A 463 23.67 0.67 13.32
CA SER A 463 24.06 -0.09 14.52
C SER A 463 23.20 -1.35 14.75
N LEU A 464 21.89 -1.28 14.50
CA LEU A 464 21.02 -2.47 14.50
C LEU A 464 21.55 -3.52 13.53
N VAL A 465 21.94 -3.08 12.32
CA VAL A 465 22.27 -3.91 11.16
C VAL A 465 23.60 -4.64 11.29
N GLN A 466 24.56 -4.12 12.06
CA GLN A 466 25.84 -4.78 12.31
C GLN A 466 25.74 -6.05 13.17
N GLN A 467 24.56 -6.35 13.73
CA GLN A 467 24.33 -7.58 14.49
C GLN A 467 24.42 -8.85 13.61
N PRO A 468 25.04 -9.95 14.09
CA PRO A 468 25.24 -11.17 13.31
C PRO A 468 23.95 -11.75 12.72
N GLY A 469 24.03 -12.21 11.47
CA GLY A 469 22.92 -12.87 10.77
C GLY A 469 21.90 -11.92 10.12
N TYR A 470 22.08 -10.60 10.21
CA TYR A 470 21.26 -9.63 9.52
C TYR A 470 22.01 -8.95 8.36
N GLN A 471 21.34 -8.77 7.24
CA GLN A 471 21.81 -7.90 6.16
C GLN A 471 20.69 -6.91 5.84
N LEU A 472 21.05 -5.63 5.77
CA LEU A 472 20.10 -4.61 5.36
C LEU A 472 19.75 -4.83 3.88
N VAL A 473 18.47 -5.08 3.61
CA VAL A 473 17.92 -5.19 2.26
C VAL A 473 18.35 -3.95 1.47
N GLY A 474 18.86 -4.15 0.24
CA GLY A 474 19.65 -3.13 -0.46
C GLY A 474 18.98 -1.76 -0.60
N TYR A 475 17.66 -1.70 -0.62
CA TYR A 475 16.92 -0.44 -0.70
C TYR A 475 17.00 0.47 0.52
N MET A 476 17.07 -0.11 1.71
CA MET A 476 17.24 0.69 2.91
C MET A 476 18.62 1.35 2.84
N GLN A 477 19.63 0.69 2.23
CA GLN A 477 20.91 1.33 1.93
C GLN A 477 20.75 2.48 0.92
N PHE A 478 19.93 2.32 -0.12
CA PHE A 478 19.58 3.41 -1.05
C PHE A 478 18.99 4.62 -0.32
N TYR A 479 17.95 4.41 0.50
CA TYR A 479 17.31 5.47 1.27
C TYR A 479 18.23 6.08 2.33
N LEU A 480 19.00 5.26 3.06
CA LEU A 480 20.00 5.75 4.03
C LEU A 480 21.01 6.67 3.34
N ARG A 481 21.61 6.25 2.23
CA ARG A 481 22.56 7.07 1.45
C ARG A 481 21.91 8.34 0.93
N GLY A 482 20.70 8.27 0.39
CA GLY A 482 19.96 9.42 -0.12
C GLY A 482 19.65 10.45 0.97
N LYS A 483 19.14 10.02 2.13
CA LYS A 483 18.89 10.90 3.29
C LYS A 483 20.17 11.46 3.89
N ARG A 484 21.25 10.66 3.97
CA ARG A 484 22.57 11.10 4.43
C ARG A 484 23.17 12.14 3.49
N ALA A 485 23.09 11.93 2.18
CA ALA A 485 23.46 12.91 1.16
C ALA A 485 22.62 14.18 1.28
N ALA A 486 21.29 14.08 1.40
CA ALA A 486 20.39 15.21 1.58
C ALA A 486 20.75 16.10 2.78
N ALA A 487 21.14 15.51 3.91
CA ALA A 487 21.66 16.22 5.08
C ALA A 487 23.03 16.88 4.79
N LEU A 488 23.96 16.14 4.18
CA LEU A 488 25.30 16.64 3.83
C LEU A 488 25.26 17.82 2.85
N ILE A 489 24.40 17.78 1.82
CA ILE A 489 24.19 18.90 0.88
C ILE A 489 23.70 20.14 1.63
N SER A 490 22.74 19.96 2.53
CA SER A 490 22.17 21.05 3.33
C SER A 490 23.20 21.70 4.28
N LEU A 491 24.27 20.97 4.63
CA LEU A 491 25.41 21.43 5.43
C LEU A 491 26.62 21.89 4.58
N GLY A 492 26.48 22.02 3.26
CA GLY A 492 27.56 22.40 2.35
C GLY A 492 28.63 21.32 2.10
N ARG A 493 28.46 20.09 2.61
CA ARG A 493 29.40 18.96 2.49
C ARG A 493 29.22 18.21 1.16
N PHE A 494 29.28 18.95 0.06
CA PHE A 494 28.86 18.49 -1.26
C PHE A 494 29.65 17.28 -1.80
N ASN A 495 30.98 17.23 -1.60
CA ASN A 495 31.82 16.13 -2.09
C ASN A 495 31.46 14.77 -1.46
N GLU A 496 31.08 14.76 -0.18
CA GLU A 496 30.65 13.54 0.51
C GLU A 496 29.26 13.08 0.05
N ALA A 497 28.36 14.04 -0.19
CA ALA A 497 27.05 13.76 -0.79
C ALA A 497 27.18 13.22 -2.22
N GLU A 498 28.03 13.82 -3.05
CA GLU A 498 28.30 13.38 -4.42
C GLU A 498 28.75 11.93 -4.46
N LYS A 499 29.66 11.52 -3.56
CA LYS A 499 30.08 10.12 -3.43
C LYS A 499 28.91 9.18 -3.13
N LEU A 500 28.07 9.51 -2.15
CA LEU A 500 26.93 8.67 -1.76
C LEU A 500 25.87 8.55 -2.86
N LEU A 501 25.59 9.65 -3.58
CA LEU A 501 24.68 9.66 -4.73
C LEU A 501 25.28 8.90 -5.93
N GLY A 502 26.59 9.00 -6.15
CA GLY A 502 27.33 8.21 -7.13
C GLY A 502 27.26 6.70 -6.84
N GLU A 503 27.44 6.28 -5.59
CA GLU A 503 27.24 4.90 -5.15
C GLU A 503 25.80 4.42 -5.41
N ASN A 504 24.79 5.25 -5.11
CA ASN A 504 23.39 4.94 -5.39
C ASN A 504 23.12 4.78 -6.89
N LYS A 505 23.62 5.69 -7.74
CA LYS A 505 23.53 5.60 -9.21
C LYS A 505 24.18 4.32 -9.74
N ASN A 506 25.36 3.95 -9.23
CA ASN A 506 26.11 2.79 -9.69
C ASN A 506 25.45 1.45 -9.30
N ILE A 507 24.83 1.37 -8.11
CA ILE A 507 24.11 0.16 -7.66
C ILE A 507 22.70 0.09 -8.27
N TYR A 508 22.05 1.22 -8.51
CA TYR A 508 20.66 1.31 -9.00
C TYR A 508 20.51 2.11 -10.31
N PRO A 509 21.24 1.76 -11.40
CA PRO A 509 21.26 2.54 -12.65
C PRO A 509 19.91 2.56 -13.41
N LYS A 510 18.90 1.82 -12.95
CA LYS A 510 17.53 1.81 -13.50
C LYS A 510 16.53 2.60 -12.65
N VAL A 511 17.00 3.42 -11.70
CA VAL A 511 16.17 4.26 -10.83
C VAL A 511 16.43 5.73 -11.17
N LYS A 512 15.46 6.38 -11.82
CA LYS A 512 15.56 7.77 -12.31
C LYS A 512 15.87 8.79 -11.20
N GLU A 513 15.44 8.53 -9.97
CA GLU A 513 15.71 9.35 -8.78
C GLU A 513 17.21 9.48 -8.49
N THR A 514 18.01 8.42 -8.68
CA THR A 514 19.47 8.45 -8.45
C THR A 514 20.17 9.50 -9.32
N TYR A 515 19.68 9.70 -10.54
CA TYR A 515 20.19 10.69 -11.48
C TYR A 515 19.64 12.09 -11.14
N ARG A 516 18.37 12.21 -10.77
CA ARG A 516 17.73 13.49 -10.43
C ARG A 516 18.37 14.16 -9.22
N GLU A 517 18.67 13.40 -8.17
CA GLU A 517 19.35 13.91 -6.96
C GLU A 517 20.77 14.41 -7.28
N LEU A 518 21.55 13.61 -8.03
CA LEU A 518 22.91 13.98 -8.44
C LEU A 518 22.93 15.17 -9.41
N TYR A 519 21.98 15.24 -10.35
CA TYR A 519 21.82 16.36 -11.27
C TYR A 519 21.49 17.67 -10.53
N SER A 520 20.58 17.61 -9.55
CA SER A 520 20.29 18.78 -8.70
C SER A 520 21.50 19.24 -7.88
N LEU A 521 22.35 18.32 -7.42
CA LEU A 521 23.60 18.64 -6.73
C LEU A 521 24.61 19.33 -7.65
N TYR A 522 24.66 18.97 -8.93
CA TYR A 522 25.51 19.62 -9.92
C TYR A 522 25.01 21.01 -10.29
N LEU A 523 23.71 21.18 -10.53
CA LEU A 523 23.11 22.50 -10.76
C LEU A 523 23.33 23.44 -9.57
N GLY A 524 23.11 22.96 -8.34
CA GLY A 524 23.32 23.76 -7.12
C GLY A 524 24.77 24.21 -6.90
N GLN A 525 25.75 23.51 -7.49
CA GLN A 525 27.18 23.86 -7.43
C GLN A 525 27.71 24.51 -8.72
N GLU A 526 26.84 24.85 -9.67
CA GLU A 526 27.25 25.42 -10.98
C GLU A 526 28.21 24.48 -11.77
N LYS A 527 28.13 23.17 -11.51
CA LYS A 527 28.87 22.11 -12.23
C LYS A 527 28.18 21.79 -13.56
N TRP A 528 28.11 22.78 -14.45
CA TRP A 528 27.33 22.73 -15.69
C TRP A 528 27.76 21.62 -16.65
N ALA A 529 29.07 21.34 -16.74
CA ALA A 529 29.60 20.29 -17.60
C ALA A 529 29.20 18.88 -17.10
N GLU A 530 29.31 18.63 -15.80
CA GLU A 530 28.90 17.37 -15.18
C GLU A 530 27.38 17.18 -15.21
N ALA A 531 26.60 18.27 -15.03
CA ALA A 531 25.16 18.26 -15.22
C ALA A 531 24.77 17.91 -16.67
N ALA A 532 25.38 18.55 -17.67
CA ALA A 532 25.12 18.28 -19.08
C ALA A 532 25.49 16.85 -19.51
N ALA A 533 26.62 16.33 -18.99
CA ALA A 533 27.00 14.93 -19.20
C ALA A 533 25.97 13.95 -18.60
N LEU A 534 25.43 14.27 -17.41
CA LEU A 534 24.41 13.45 -16.74
C LEU A 534 23.04 13.53 -17.45
N GLU A 535 22.67 14.69 -17.98
CA GLU A 535 21.46 14.91 -18.78
C GLU A 535 21.38 13.96 -19.98
N LEU A 536 22.49 13.79 -20.73
CA LEU A 536 22.54 12.88 -21.87
C LEU A 536 22.20 11.43 -21.47
N VAL A 537 22.76 10.96 -20.35
CA VAL A 537 22.48 9.63 -19.81
C VAL A 537 21.02 9.53 -19.31
N MET A 538 20.51 10.57 -18.67
CA MET A 538 19.12 10.65 -18.21
C MET A 538 18.12 10.58 -19.37
N LYS A 539 18.38 11.30 -20.47
CA LYS A 539 17.56 11.25 -21.70
C LYS A 539 17.60 9.89 -22.38
N GLN A 540 18.77 9.24 -22.41
CA GLN A 540 18.93 7.91 -22.99
C GLN A 540 18.19 6.83 -22.18
N LEU A 541 18.27 6.86 -20.85
CA LEU A 541 17.69 5.84 -19.98
C LEU A 541 16.20 6.05 -19.68
N PHE A 542 15.76 7.30 -19.53
CA PHE A 542 14.38 7.63 -19.13
C PHE A 542 13.80 8.75 -20.03
N PRO A 543 13.69 8.53 -21.36
CA PRO A 543 13.26 9.57 -22.30
C PRO A 543 11.90 10.18 -21.94
N GLY A 544 10.95 9.37 -21.45
CA GLY A 544 9.64 9.85 -21.02
C GLY A 544 9.67 10.81 -19.82
N SER A 545 10.74 10.83 -19.02
CA SER A 545 10.90 11.73 -17.85
C SER A 545 11.77 12.96 -18.13
N PHE A 546 12.73 12.89 -19.06
CA PHE A 546 13.78 13.91 -19.19
C PHE A 546 14.01 14.44 -20.61
N ASN A 547 13.22 14.07 -21.62
CA ASN A 547 13.45 14.55 -23.00
C ASN A 547 13.42 16.08 -23.14
N SER A 548 12.61 16.78 -22.34
CA SER A 548 12.51 18.25 -22.29
C SER A 548 13.55 18.94 -21.40
N LEU A 549 14.38 18.18 -20.67
CA LEU A 549 15.44 18.75 -19.84
C LEU A 549 16.49 19.43 -20.73
N SER A 550 17.08 20.55 -20.29
CA SER A 550 18.19 21.20 -21.00
C SER A 550 19.04 21.99 -20.01
N THR A 551 20.21 21.45 -19.68
CA THR A 551 21.18 22.04 -18.77
C THR A 551 21.65 23.39 -19.31
N LYS A 552 21.92 23.47 -20.62
CA LYS A 552 22.31 24.72 -21.27
C LYS A 552 21.24 25.79 -21.13
N MET A 553 19.96 25.47 -21.31
CA MET A 553 18.88 26.44 -21.12
C MET A 553 18.79 26.91 -19.66
N ILE A 554 19.02 26.01 -18.69
CA ILE A 554 19.04 26.36 -17.26
C ILE A 554 20.26 27.25 -16.93
N GLU A 555 21.43 26.97 -17.51
CA GLU A 555 22.65 27.77 -17.42
C GLU A 555 22.44 29.17 -18.03
N ASP A 556 21.96 29.25 -19.27
CA ASP A 556 21.64 30.50 -19.97
C ASP A 556 20.64 31.35 -19.16
N HIS A 557 19.62 30.73 -18.55
CA HIS A 557 18.71 31.44 -17.64
C HIS A 557 19.41 31.91 -16.36
N PHE A 558 20.20 31.04 -15.71
CA PHE A 558 20.90 31.36 -14.46
C PHE A 558 21.92 32.50 -14.61
N LEU A 559 22.64 32.55 -15.73
CA LEU A 559 23.57 33.65 -16.04
C LEU A 559 22.84 35.01 -16.10
N ASN A 560 21.59 35.02 -16.56
CA ASN A 560 20.74 36.21 -16.66
C ASN A 560 19.92 36.52 -15.38
N TYR A 561 20.00 35.68 -14.34
CA TYR A 561 19.24 35.90 -13.10
C TYR A 561 19.79 37.06 -12.26
N GLY A 562 18.87 37.89 -11.74
CA GLY A 562 19.15 38.86 -10.68
C GLY A 562 19.41 38.19 -9.32
N PRO A 563 19.87 38.95 -8.30
CA PRO A 563 20.27 38.39 -7.00
C PRO A 563 19.20 37.51 -6.32
N GLU A 564 17.95 37.98 -6.26
CA GLU A 564 16.83 37.24 -5.65
C GLU A 564 16.50 35.93 -6.38
N GLN A 565 16.64 35.91 -7.71
CA GLN A 565 16.45 34.72 -8.53
C GLN A 565 17.58 33.71 -8.31
N LYS A 566 18.83 34.18 -8.13
CA LYS A 566 19.96 33.31 -7.78
C LYS A 566 19.84 32.73 -6.37
N ILE A 567 19.42 33.53 -5.39
CA ILE A 567 19.09 33.04 -4.03
C ILE A 567 18.02 31.95 -4.10
N SER A 568 16.94 32.18 -4.85
CA SER A 568 15.86 31.19 -5.05
C SER A 568 16.34 29.91 -5.74
N PHE A 569 17.23 30.02 -6.73
CA PHE A 569 17.85 28.88 -7.43
C PHE A 569 18.72 28.04 -6.48
N TYR A 570 19.58 28.68 -5.70
CA TYR A 570 20.39 27.98 -4.70
C TYR A 570 19.56 27.37 -3.57
N GLU A 571 18.49 28.03 -3.11
CA GLU A 571 17.56 27.46 -2.13
C GLU A 571 16.87 26.20 -2.69
N PHE A 572 16.40 26.23 -3.94
CA PHE A 572 15.79 25.08 -4.61
C PHE A 572 16.76 23.90 -4.76
N HIS A 573 18.01 24.16 -5.13
CA HIS A 573 19.07 23.13 -5.25
C HIS A 573 19.83 22.84 -3.94
N ARG A 574 19.37 23.39 -2.81
CA ARG A 574 19.91 23.20 -1.44
C ARG A 574 21.37 23.67 -1.22
N ASN A 575 21.88 24.58 -2.04
CA ASN A 575 23.15 25.27 -1.76
C ASN A 575 22.88 26.50 -0.86
N TYR A 576 22.44 26.24 0.37
CA TYR A 576 22.02 27.31 1.29
C TYR A 576 23.18 28.24 1.66
N SER A 577 24.43 27.76 1.67
CA SER A 577 25.62 28.59 1.89
C SER A 577 25.76 29.69 0.84
N ARG A 578 25.63 29.41 -0.47
CA ARG A 578 25.65 30.46 -1.49
C ARG A 578 24.42 31.37 -1.46
N ALA A 579 23.26 30.85 -1.09
CA ALA A 579 22.06 31.66 -0.89
C ALA A 579 22.23 32.69 0.26
N ILE A 580 22.85 32.27 1.37
CA ILE A 580 23.20 33.11 2.52
C ILE A 580 24.21 34.18 2.12
N GLU A 581 25.33 33.79 1.50
CA GLU A 581 26.40 34.73 1.12
C GLU A 581 25.91 35.79 0.12
N LEU A 582 25.03 35.43 -0.83
CA LEU A 582 24.41 36.39 -1.74
C LEU A 582 23.44 37.37 -1.07
N LEU A 583 22.88 37.02 0.08
CA LEU A 583 21.93 37.86 0.83
C LEU A 583 22.66 38.74 1.85
N GLU A 584 23.65 38.19 2.55
CA GLU A 584 24.60 38.93 3.40
C GLU A 584 25.40 39.96 2.58
N GLY A 585 25.78 39.62 1.34
CA GLY A 585 26.53 40.51 0.43
C GLY A 585 25.77 41.75 -0.06
N GLN A 586 24.50 41.95 0.31
CA GLN A 586 23.67 43.08 -0.14
C GLN A 586 23.74 44.32 0.77
N GLY A 587 24.37 44.23 1.94
CA GLY A 587 24.53 45.36 2.87
C GLY A 587 24.77 44.91 4.32
N ASP A 588 24.81 45.85 5.26
CA ASP A 588 24.79 45.49 6.69
C ASP A 588 23.49 44.73 6.99
N VAL A 589 23.63 43.49 7.46
CA VAL A 589 22.53 42.60 7.83
C VAL A 589 21.55 43.28 8.80
N ALA A 590 22.03 44.15 9.68
CA ALA A 590 21.20 44.88 10.62
C ALA A 590 20.32 45.99 9.99
N SER A 591 20.65 46.40 8.76
CA SER A 591 19.93 47.41 7.97
C SER A 591 18.98 46.80 6.93
N LEU A 592 18.95 45.47 6.79
CA LEU A 592 18.09 44.80 5.83
C LEU A 592 16.59 44.98 6.15
N PRO A 593 15.72 45.04 5.13
CA PRO A 593 14.26 45.02 5.32
C PRO A 593 13.77 43.77 6.05
N GLU A 594 12.65 43.89 6.75
CA GLU A 594 12.00 42.80 7.53
C GLU A 594 11.88 41.48 6.74
N GLU A 595 11.48 41.57 5.46
CA GLU A 595 11.31 40.40 4.58
C GLU A 595 12.63 39.65 4.33
N LYS A 596 13.74 40.38 4.19
CA LYS A 596 15.07 39.80 3.98
C LYS A 596 15.63 39.17 5.25
N ILE A 597 15.27 39.69 6.42
CA ILE A 597 15.58 39.05 7.72
C ILE A 597 14.84 37.72 7.87
N GLY A 598 13.55 37.69 7.54
CA GLY A 598 12.77 36.45 7.54
C GLY A 598 13.34 35.39 6.59
N LEU A 599 13.76 35.81 5.40
CA LEU A 599 14.44 34.95 4.41
C LEU A 599 15.81 34.45 4.93
N LEU A 600 16.65 35.32 5.47
CA LEU A 600 17.98 34.95 5.96
C LEU A 600 17.90 34.01 7.17
N ALA A 601 16.96 34.26 8.11
CA ALA A 601 16.71 33.36 9.23
C ALA A 601 16.26 31.96 8.76
N ARG A 602 15.37 31.89 7.75
CA ARG A 602 14.97 30.63 7.10
C ARG A 602 16.15 29.91 6.45
N LEU A 603 17.03 30.64 5.75
CA LEU A 603 18.21 30.07 5.12
C LEU A 603 19.23 29.57 6.15
N TYR A 604 19.48 30.29 7.24
CA TYR A 604 20.32 29.82 8.34
C TYR A 604 19.77 28.52 8.95
N LEU A 605 18.45 28.41 9.19
CA LEU A 605 17.83 27.16 9.63
C LEU A 605 18.11 26.01 8.65
N LYS A 606 17.84 26.23 7.35
CA LYS A 606 18.10 25.23 6.29
C LYS A 606 19.57 24.87 6.14
N ASN A 607 20.48 25.77 6.46
CA ASN A 607 21.94 25.54 6.47
C ASN A 607 22.45 24.89 7.77
N GLY A 608 21.55 24.48 8.69
CA GLY A 608 21.91 23.84 9.96
C GLY A 608 22.45 24.80 11.03
N GLN A 609 22.13 26.09 10.94
CA GLN A 609 22.62 27.16 11.82
C GLN A 609 21.49 27.82 12.64
N PRO A 610 20.75 27.07 13.50
CA PRO A 610 19.60 27.60 14.22
C PRO A 610 19.94 28.71 15.22
N GLU A 611 21.16 28.72 15.79
CA GLU A 611 21.58 29.82 16.68
C GLU A 611 21.78 31.12 15.92
N ARG A 612 22.45 31.10 14.76
CA ARG A 612 22.59 32.29 13.89
C ARG A 612 21.23 32.84 13.47
N ALA A 613 20.24 31.98 13.21
CA ALA A 613 18.87 32.42 12.95
C ALA A 613 18.25 33.16 14.14
N ARG A 614 18.47 32.69 15.38
CA ARG A 614 18.01 33.36 16.61
C ARG A 614 18.75 34.67 16.88
N GLU A 615 20.08 34.66 16.76
CA GLU A 615 20.95 35.83 16.94
C GLU A 615 20.59 36.96 15.96
N LEU A 616 20.43 36.62 14.67
CA LEU A 616 19.97 37.53 13.62
C LEU A 616 18.66 38.24 14.01
N VAL A 617 17.66 37.45 14.38
CA VAL A 617 16.32 37.97 14.69
C VAL A 617 16.35 38.86 15.93
N ASN A 618 17.11 38.48 16.97
CA ASN A 618 17.26 39.29 18.18
C ASN A 618 17.98 40.61 17.86
N LEU A 619 19.14 40.57 17.21
CA LEU A 619 19.96 41.76 16.88
C LEU A 619 19.21 42.75 15.99
N TRP A 620 18.47 42.26 14.99
CA TRP A 620 17.64 43.12 14.15
C TRP A 620 16.45 43.69 14.92
N SER A 621 15.83 42.91 15.82
CA SER A 621 14.72 43.36 16.66
C SER A 621 15.11 44.45 17.65
N GLU A 622 16.29 44.36 18.27
CA GLU A 622 16.81 45.35 19.21
C GLU A 622 16.99 46.73 18.55
N ARG A 623 17.47 46.75 17.31
CA ARG A 623 17.70 47.99 16.54
C ARG A 623 16.41 48.57 15.96
N ASN A 624 15.51 47.73 15.43
CA ASN A 624 14.36 48.17 14.63
C ASN A 624 13.02 48.18 15.39
N LYS A 625 12.95 47.59 16.59
CA LYS A 625 11.74 47.50 17.45
C LYS A 625 10.47 47.06 16.69
N PRO A 626 10.47 45.87 16.07
CA PRO A 626 9.40 45.43 15.18
C PRO A 626 8.08 45.18 15.89
N ALA A 627 6.99 45.26 15.12
CA ALA A 627 5.64 44.96 15.60
C ALA A 627 5.44 43.45 15.89
N ALA A 628 4.41 43.13 16.68
CA ALA A 628 4.00 41.75 17.00
C ALA A 628 3.84 40.85 15.75
N SER A 629 3.40 41.43 14.62
CA SER A 629 3.24 40.73 13.34
C SER A 629 4.53 40.10 12.79
N PHE A 630 5.71 40.70 13.05
CA PHE A 630 7.00 40.14 12.66
C PHE A 630 7.29 38.83 13.41
N PHE A 631 7.10 38.84 14.73
CA PHE A 631 7.28 37.65 15.56
C PHE A 631 6.27 36.55 15.22
N ASN A 632 5.04 36.90 14.82
CA ASN A 632 4.08 35.94 14.26
C ASN A 632 4.59 35.29 12.98
N LYS A 633 5.09 36.08 12.00
CA LYS A 633 5.64 35.56 10.74
C LYS A 633 6.74 34.53 11.02
N ILE A 634 7.66 34.85 11.92
CA ILE A 634 8.76 33.94 12.30
C ILE A 634 8.22 32.70 13.02
N GLY A 635 7.34 32.86 14.01
CA GLY A 635 6.70 31.73 14.70
C GLY A 635 5.99 30.78 13.74
N PHE A 636 5.30 31.31 12.73
CA PHE A 636 4.67 30.50 11.68
C PHE A 636 5.66 29.83 10.71
N VAL A 637 6.83 30.42 10.45
CA VAL A 637 7.92 29.74 9.72
C VAL A 637 8.41 28.52 10.50
N TYR A 638 8.76 28.70 11.78
CA TYR A 638 9.17 27.58 12.65
C TYR A 638 8.09 26.50 12.77
N LEU A 639 6.81 26.89 12.91
CA LEU A 639 5.70 25.95 13.05
C LEU A 639 5.38 25.20 11.74
N ASN A 640 5.14 25.92 10.64
CA ASN A 640 4.56 25.36 9.42
C ASN A 640 5.61 24.80 8.44
N GLU A 641 6.78 25.42 8.36
CA GLU A 641 7.83 24.99 7.43
C GLU A 641 8.76 23.96 8.08
N PHE A 642 9.11 24.15 9.36
CA PHE A 642 10.08 23.32 10.06
C PHE A 642 9.50 22.36 11.11
N CYS A 643 8.21 22.42 11.47
CA CYS A 643 7.65 21.61 12.57
C CYS A 643 8.45 21.73 13.89
N ARG A 644 8.93 22.94 14.19
CA ARG A 644 9.68 23.33 15.40
C ARG A 644 8.75 24.07 16.37
N VAL A 645 7.85 23.31 16.99
CA VAL A 645 6.73 23.84 17.78
C VAL A 645 7.19 24.61 19.03
N ARG A 646 8.27 24.18 19.69
CA ARG A 646 8.78 24.84 20.91
C ARG A 646 9.36 26.22 20.57
N GLU A 647 10.22 26.28 19.57
CA GLU A 647 10.84 27.53 19.12
C GLU A 647 9.80 28.48 18.51
N ALA A 648 8.77 27.96 17.83
CA ALA A 648 7.63 28.77 17.39
C ALA A 648 6.91 29.46 18.55
N PHE A 649 6.75 28.77 19.70
CA PHE A 649 6.11 29.34 20.88
C PHE A 649 6.92 30.50 21.47
N ASP A 650 8.26 30.43 21.47
CA ASP A 650 9.11 31.53 21.96
C ASP A 650 8.83 32.84 21.20
N TYR A 651 8.68 32.77 19.88
CA TYR A 651 8.30 33.93 19.05
C TYR A 651 6.85 34.35 19.24
N PHE A 652 5.91 33.41 19.36
CA PHE A 652 4.51 33.72 19.66
C PHE A 652 4.33 34.37 21.05
N GLN A 653 5.18 34.04 22.03
CA GLN A 653 5.20 34.70 23.34
C GLN A 653 5.72 36.14 23.23
N LYS A 654 6.85 36.37 22.55
CA LYS A 654 7.36 37.72 22.23
C LYS A 654 6.31 38.58 21.50
N SER A 655 5.54 37.97 20.59
CA SER A 655 4.41 38.63 19.92
C SER A 655 3.31 39.03 20.90
N LEU A 656 2.91 38.13 21.81
CA LEU A 656 1.86 38.36 22.81
C LEU A 656 2.26 39.36 23.91
N GLU A 657 3.56 39.55 24.16
CA GLU A 657 4.08 40.61 25.04
C GLU A 657 3.83 42.00 24.45
N LEU A 658 3.97 42.14 23.13
CA LEU A 658 3.75 43.38 22.38
C LEU A 658 2.27 43.67 22.10
N ASP A 659 1.49 42.65 21.70
CA ASP A 659 0.03 42.74 21.59
C ASP A 659 -0.65 41.54 22.25
N LYS A 660 -1.29 41.81 23.40
CA LYS A 660 -1.98 40.81 24.22
C LYS A 660 -3.32 40.35 23.64
N ASN A 661 -3.90 41.05 22.67
CA ASN A 661 -5.28 40.80 22.19
C ASN A 661 -5.37 39.72 21.10
N GLN A 662 -4.25 39.13 20.71
CA GLN A 662 -4.16 38.13 19.64
C GLN A 662 -4.74 36.76 20.05
N MET A 663 -6.07 36.64 19.98
CA MET A 663 -6.81 35.44 20.37
C MET A 663 -6.40 34.18 19.58
N GLU A 664 -6.06 34.32 18.29
CA GLU A 664 -5.63 33.21 17.44
C GLU A 664 -4.31 32.59 17.92
N ILE A 665 -3.32 33.43 18.24
CA ILE A 665 -2.01 33.00 18.74
C ILE A 665 -2.16 32.30 20.09
N ARG A 666 -2.97 32.86 21.00
CA ARG A 666 -3.31 32.23 22.29
C ARG A 666 -3.96 30.86 22.08
N TYR A 667 -4.90 30.73 21.14
CA TYR A 667 -5.58 29.48 20.82
C TYR A 667 -4.62 28.43 20.23
N ILE A 668 -3.70 28.84 19.34
CA ILE A 668 -2.68 27.94 18.76
C ILE A 668 -1.75 27.39 19.85
N ILE A 669 -1.21 28.26 20.71
CA ILE A 669 -0.36 27.85 21.85
C ILE A 669 -1.12 26.88 22.76
N MET A 670 -2.34 27.24 23.18
CA MET A 670 -3.17 26.40 24.05
C MET A 670 -3.45 25.03 23.41
N ARG A 671 -3.93 25.01 22.16
CA ARG A 671 -4.27 23.78 21.44
C ARG A 671 -3.05 22.87 21.32
N LEU A 672 -1.93 23.37 20.79
CA LEU A 672 -0.72 22.56 20.58
C LEU A 672 -0.05 22.15 21.91
N THR A 673 -0.26 22.90 23.00
CA THR A 673 0.14 22.45 24.34
C THR A 673 -0.63 21.19 24.75
N GLU A 674 -1.96 21.20 24.66
CA GLU A 674 -2.82 20.09 25.10
C GLU A 674 -2.84 18.89 24.14
N THR A 675 -2.85 19.13 22.83
CA THR A 675 -2.98 18.07 21.81
C THR A 675 -1.64 17.47 21.39
N TYR A 676 -0.53 18.19 21.56
CA TYR A 676 0.78 17.78 21.05
C TYR A 676 1.86 17.76 22.14
N LEU A 677 2.28 18.90 22.71
CA LEU A 677 3.45 18.97 23.61
C LEU A 677 3.30 18.10 24.88
N LYS A 678 2.12 18.10 25.52
CA LYS A 678 1.85 17.24 26.69
C LYS A 678 1.80 15.73 26.37
N ARG A 679 1.67 15.36 25.10
CA ARG A 679 1.53 13.96 24.66
C ARG A 679 2.83 13.37 24.13
N LEU A 680 3.77 14.21 23.71
CA LEU A 680 5.10 13.78 23.30
C LEU A 680 5.95 13.34 24.49
N LYS A 681 6.58 12.18 24.35
CA LYS A 681 7.66 11.70 25.21
C LYS A 681 9.01 12.01 24.54
N PRO A 682 10.08 12.28 25.32
CA PRO A 682 11.42 12.44 24.75
C PRO A 682 11.83 11.15 24.00
N VAL A 683 12.23 11.33 22.74
CA VAL A 683 12.63 10.25 21.81
C VAL A 683 13.98 9.67 22.20
N TRP A 684 14.96 10.56 22.34
CA TRP A 684 16.25 10.25 22.91
C TRP A 684 16.19 10.53 24.41
N PRO A 685 16.74 9.67 25.28
CA PRO A 685 17.08 10.13 26.62
C PRO A 685 18.02 11.32 26.47
N GLU A 686 17.82 12.38 27.26
CA GLU A 686 18.85 13.40 27.43
C GLU A 686 20.17 12.70 27.77
N GLU A 687 21.30 13.23 27.30
CA GLU A 687 22.62 12.63 27.49
C GLU A 687 22.95 12.53 28.98
N LYS A 688 22.51 11.43 29.60
CA LYS A 688 23.08 10.93 30.85
C LYS A 688 24.57 10.81 30.59
N LYS A 689 25.34 11.69 31.22
CA LYS A 689 26.79 11.56 31.36
C LYS A 689 27.07 10.16 31.94
N ILE A 690 27.43 9.25 31.04
CA ILE A 690 28.15 7.98 31.19
C ILE A 690 27.78 7.17 32.45
N GLY A 691 27.06 6.04 32.27
CA GLY A 691 26.67 5.19 33.42
C GLY A 691 26.19 3.75 33.17
N LEU A 692 26.38 3.16 31.97
CA LEU A 692 26.09 1.74 31.65
C LEU A 692 24.62 1.28 31.92
N PRO A 693 24.22 0.01 31.72
CA PRO A 693 23.52 -0.36 30.49
C PRO A 693 22.14 -1.04 30.66
N ASP A 694 21.27 -0.88 29.66
CA ASP A 694 20.54 -1.95 28.95
C ASP A 694 19.64 -1.35 27.84
#